data_AF-A2DI52-F1
#
_entry.id   AF-A2DI52-F1
#
_cell.length_a   1.000
_cell.length_b   1.000
_cell.length_c   1.000
_cell.angle_alpha   90.00
_cell.angle_beta   90.00
_cell.angle_gamma   90.00
#
_symmetry.space_group_name_H-M   'P 1'
#
loop_
_entity.id
_entity.type
_entity.pdbx_description
1 polymer ?
#
loop_
_entity_poly.entity_id
_entity_poly.type
_entity_poly.pdbx_seq_one_letter_code
_entity_poly.pdbx_strand_id
1 'polypeptide(L)'
;MGNEESLVKLDPNKKLLDLSRKGITSIDNDIEDLKTIYHLLLNGNHIRDLPEDLPELKTIQLRDNDYSSIPDRIAQKIKNFPNLVIIDFSYNSITKIPKPICESTSLASMCFFNNSIAIVPKLNDILVQVDLGQNKLKKFPFMPKNLTKIALDYNQIEILNDKHEEIRKIVLQRNLLKEIGPQTYFPNLLQIDLSFNNLKAFPPNFDQMVPKLKGIFVSHNQLQVYPKLPLTIQEVDLSFNLIDKVPDNFGSFTCLCRCNLSNNKIVKISQVSSTLQSLNLNNNEVKDFQLNHLPDLAHLYLMGNKLSKLPPVKGIMFNNMYLRYNRISTLNCNYLVETTHVIDLSFNEIKEIPDEFFQLESLFDLILTGNKITSVNPNIINSNLSRLNLSANPLSELPELPDSLEELYINDCNFKTLDEKLAENKNLITLHANGNKLTTIPYIPSLQNIELASNGLTECPKLPNGMISINLAFNSIENLPELNSKDTLEFLDVSYNPLKSIPSLKSYIQLKYLILTGTLLNMTVSFDHMPIYIDSTSAQISFPPKTIYPYYNFNSTTEEGSRYRSINNFVVYTTKPSEYFNHGDFIISQIPPKVSSPVFGIIDRTSNIREAKIFADKMLESLKKSGYTKKGFKKAFQKSMKQLNIKGYNSYYSCSFAAIQNNKIICGLMGGASAFISTKTELFHLGGYKPFTMFATKHSIYGHLYDEPNKSEFYVHKTTQKQEILAYKVDDSLRFLILISRAVVDTLSFDEIKKCVLSSSNAQMAASNIMTMATSAMCNDNISVLAVYLPPLVI
;
A
#
# COMPACT_ATOMS: atom_id res chain seq x y z
N MET A 1 55.29 15.11 -8.62
CA MET A 1 54.56 16.40 -8.68
C MET A 1 53.09 16.07 -8.94
N GLY A 2 52.21 16.51 -8.05
CA GLY A 2 50.76 16.27 -8.13
C GLY A 2 50.09 15.69 -6.87
N ASN A 3 50.63 15.95 -5.67
CA ASN A 3 49.95 15.70 -4.38
C ASN A 3 49.28 16.99 -3.90
N GLU A 4 48.14 17.34 -4.48
CA GLU A 4 47.18 18.26 -3.89
C GLU A 4 45.81 17.59 -4.00
N GLU A 5 45.60 16.57 -3.18
CA GLU A 5 44.25 16.13 -2.84
C GLU A 5 43.51 17.34 -2.27
N SER A 6 42.32 17.57 -2.80
CA SER A 6 41.49 18.73 -2.49
C SER A 6 41.20 18.83 -0.99
N LEU A 7 42.04 19.59 -0.28
CA LEU A 7 41.74 20.11 1.05
C LEU A 7 40.44 20.91 0.94
N VAL A 8 39.38 20.39 1.58
CA VAL A 8 38.12 21.11 1.70
C VAL A 8 38.38 22.34 2.58
N LYS A 9 38.52 23.53 1.98
CA LYS A 9 38.48 24.79 2.73
C LYS A 9 37.10 24.89 3.39
N LEU A 10 37.10 24.92 4.72
CA LEU A 10 35.88 25.04 5.50
C LEU A 10 35.49 26.51 5.62
N ASP A 11 34.18 26.75 5.77
CA ASP A 11 33.66 28.07 6.07
C ASP A 11 33.64 28.22 7.60
N PRO A 12 34.43 29.12 8.20
CA PRO A 12 34.54 29.26 9.65
C PRO A 12 33.22 29.62 10.35
N ASN A 13 32.18 30.03 9.60
CA ASN A 13 30.84 30.29 10.14
C ASN A 13 29.94 29.06 10.20
N LYS A 14 30.34 27.93 9.58
CA LYS A 14 29.52 26.71 9.54
C LYS A 14 29.73 25.87 10.79
N LYS A 15 28.70 25.86 11.65
CA LYS A 15 28.61 24.97 12.82
C LYS A 15 28.35 23.50 12.46
N LEU A 16 28.01 23.21 11.21
CA LEU A 16 27.78 21.86 10.68
C LEU A 16 28.82 21.57 9.61
N LEU A 17 29.57 20.48 9.79
CA LEU A 17 30.44 19.91 8.78
C LEU A 17 29.91 18.54 8.37
N ASP A 18 29.41 18.45 7.13
CA ASP A 18 29.00 17.19 6.52
C ASP A 18 30.06 16.69 5.53
N LEU A 19 30.72 15.60 5.90
CA LEU A 19 31.70 14.88 5.10
C LEU A 19 31.20 13.48 4.74
N SER A 20 29.88 13.26 4.71
CA SER A 20 29.28 11.97 4.42
C SER A 20 29.57 11.49 2.99
N ARG A 21 29.77 10.17 2.82
CA ARG A 21 29.94 9.47 1.53
C ARG A 21 31.07 10.00 0.66
N LYS A 22 32.21 10.29 1.28
CA LYS A 22 33.43 10.79 0.63
C LYS A 22 34.55 9.77 0.55
N GLY A 23 34.36 8.57 1.13
CA GLY A 23 35.37 7.51 1.16
C GLY A 23 36.54 7.82 2.11
N ILE A 24 36.33 8.72 3.07
CA ILE A 24 37.38 9.21 3.97
C ILE A 24 37.74 8.15 5.02
N THR A 25 39.02 8.06 5.38
CA THR A 25 39.54 7.17 6.43
C THR A 25 39.99 7.92 7.69
N SER A 26 40.38 9.18 7.57
CA SER A 26 40.75 10.05 8.70
C SER A 26 40.56 11.52 8.32
N ILE A 27 40.44 12.39 9.32
CA ILE A 27 40.45 13.84 9.14
C ILE A 27 41.73 14.37 9.76
N ASP A 28 42.43 15.26 9.06
CA ASP A 28 43.67 15.85 9.54
C ASP A 28 43.45 16.88 10.66
N ASN A 29 44.42 17.01 11.56
CA ASN A 29 44.34 17.87 12.74
C ASN A 29 44.62 19.35 12.42
N ASP A 30 45.26 19.65 11.29
CA ASP A 30 45.76 20.99 10.95
C ASP A 30 44.69 21.93 10.35
N ILE A 31 43.41 21.54 10.39
CA ILE A 31 42.31 22.35 9.87
C ILE A 31 41.79 23.25 11.00
N GLU A 32 42.30 24.48 11.08
CA GLU A 32 41.96 25.46 12.12
C GLU A 32 40.44 25.69 12.27
N ASP A 33 39.71 25.67 11.15
CA ASP A 33 38.26 25.81 11.10
C ASP A 33 37.49 24.66 11.80
N LEU A 34 38.13 23.52 12.09
CA LEU A 34 37.45 22.41 12.79
C LEU A 34 37.09 22.76 14.24
N LYS A 35 37.81 23.70 14.86
CA LYS A 35 37.64 24.06 16.27
C LYS A 35 36.29 24.72 16.58
N THR A 36 35.60 25.26 15.58
CA THR A 36 34.31 25.95 15.72
C THR A 36 33.10 25.05 15.43
N ILE A 37 33.32 23.77 15.06
CA ILE A 37 32.26 22.87 14.59
C ILE A 37 31.45 22.31 15.75
N TYR A 38 30.12 22.30 15.60
CA TYR A 38 29.17 21.75 16.57
C TYR A 38 28.69 20.35 16.16
N HIS A 39 28.53 20.12 14.86
CA HIS A 39 28.00 18.88 14.31
C HIS A 39 28.93 18.36 13.22
N LEU A 40 29.45 17.15 13.42
CA LEU A 40 30.35 16.47 12.47
C LEU A 40 29.66 15.22 11.93
N LEU A 41 29.27 15.25 10.65
CA LEU A 41 28.61 14.13 9.97
C LEU A 41 29.62 13.39 9.10
N LEU A 42 29.86 12.12 9.41
CA LEU A 42 30.85 11.27 8.74
C LEU A 42 30.22 10.00 8.17
N ASN A 43 28.94 10.06 7.81
CA ASN A 43 28.16 8.87 7.46
C ASN A 43 28.62 8.25 6.12
N GLY A 44 28.64 6.92 6.01
CA GLY A 44 28.96 6.25 4.75
C GLY A 44 30.42 6.40 4.32
N ASN A 45 31.37 6.38 5.27
CA ASN A 45 32.81 6.50 5.03
C ASN A 45 33.56 5.26 5.56
N HIS A 46 34.88 5.35 5.73
CA HIS A 46 35.72 4.28 6.28
C HIS A 46 36.57 4.79 7.44
N ILE A 47 36.02 5.67 8.28
CA ILE A 47 36.74 6.38 9.32
C ILE A 47 37.44 5.40 10.28
N ARG A 48 38.73 5.65 10.56
CA ARG A 48 39.58 4.90 11.48
C ARG A 48 40.17 5.78 12.58
N ASP A 49 40.14 7.09 12.39
CA ASP A 49 40.53 8.07 13.41
C ASP A 49 39.72 9.37 13.29
N LEU A 50 39.58 10.08 14.41
CA LEU A 50 38.91 11.39 14.52
C LEU A 50 39.94 12.51 14.72
N PRO A 51 39.62 13.78 14.43
CA PRO A 51 40.52 14.89 14.77
C PRO A 51 40.71 15.00 16.29
N GLU A 52 41.84 15.55 16.69
CA GLU A 52 42.09 15.99 18.06
C GLU A 52 41.49 17.39 18.30
N ASP A 53 41.25 17.73 19.57
CA ASP A 53 40.91 19.09 20.01
C ASP A 53 39.70 19.74 19.29
N LEU A 54 38.50 19.19 19.53
CA LEU A 54 37.23 19.74 19.03
C LEU A 54 36.40 20.30 20.21
N PRO A 55 36.70 21.51 20.71
CA PRO A 55 36.14 22.01 21.97
C PRO A 55 34.64 22.30 21.89
N GLU A 56 34.12 22.74 20.74
CA GLU A 56 32.71 23.11 20.56
C GLU A 56 31.81 21.96 20.10
N LEU A 57 32.38 20.78 19.84
CA LEU A 57 31.68 19.67 19.21
C LEU A 57 30.60 19.08 20.11
N LYS A 58 29.36 19.03 19.61
CA LYS A 58 28.17 18.50 20.30
C LYS A 58 27.66 17.21 19.71
N THR A 59 27.90 16.95 18.42
CA THR A 59 27.39 15.76 17.75
C THR A 59 28.40 15.16 16.79
N ILE A 60 28.56 13.84 16.86
CA ILE A 60 29.29 13.06 15.88
C ILE A 60 28.37 11.98 15.30
N GLN A 61 28.28 11.92 13.97
CA GLN A 61 27.63 10.80 13.27
C GLN A 61 28.66 9.99 12.49
N LEU A 62 28.72 8.69 12.78
CA LEU A 62 29.63 7.69 12.25
C LEU A 62 28.84 6.50 11.69
N ARG A 63 27.66 6.77 11.13
CA ARG A 63 26.78 5.75 10.56
C ARG A 63 27.46 5.08 9.36
N ASP A 64 27.27 3.78 9.19
CA ASP A 64 27.71 3.06 7.97
C ASP A 64 29.20 3.30 7.65
N ASN A 65 30.08 3.00 8.63
CA ASN A 65 31.53 3.22 8.55
C ASN A 65 32.34 1.90 8.60
N ASP A 66 31.69 0.78 8.26
CA ASP A 66 32.28 -0.56 8.25
C ASP A 66 32.94 -0.98 9.58
N TYR A 67 32.43 -0.50 10.73
CA TYR A 67 32.94 -0.92 12.03
C TYR A 67 32.44 -2.32 12.42
N SER A 68 33.35 -3.28 12.58
CA SER A 68 33.08 -4.53 13.34
C SER A 68 33.33 -4.35 14.84
N SER A 69 34.22 -3.42 15.17
CA SER A 69 34.52 -2.93 16.51
C SER A 69 34.92 -1.46 16.41
N ILE A 70 34.56 -0.65 17.40
CA ILE A 70 35.04 0.73 17.47
C ILE A 70 36.52 0.72 17.87
N PRO A 71 37.43 1.34 17.08
CA PRO A 71 38.84 1.45 17.45
C PRO A 71 39.04 2.18 18.77
N ASP A 72 40.00 1.72 19.60
CA ASP A 72 40.28 2.34 20.90
C ASP A 72 40.64 3.82 20.79
N ARG A 73 41.35 4.23 19.73
CA ARG A 73 41.69 5.64 19.48
C ARG A 73 40.44 6.52 19.33
N ILE A 74 39.46 6.08 18.55
CA ILE A 74 38.17 6.77 18.39
C ILE A 74 37.44 6.82 19.72
N ALA A 75 37.38 5.70 20.45
CA ALA A 75 36.70 5.63 21.73
C ALA A 75 37.31 6.59 22.77
N GLN A 76 38.65 6.71 22.83
CA GLN A 76 39.33 7.65 23.72
C GLN A 76 39.08 9.11 23.33
N LYS A 77 39.06 9.44 22.03
CA LYS A 77 38.72 10.78 21.57
C LYS A 77 37.30 11.17 21.96
N ILE A 78 36.33 10.27 21.74
CA ILE A 78 34.94 10.45 22.16
C ILE A 78 34.82 10.69 23.67
N LYS A 79 35.59 9.95 24.49
CA LYS A 79 35.61 10.15 25.95
C LYS A 79 36.08 11.56 26.33
N ASN A 80 37.05 12.10 25.60
CA ASN A 80 37.75 13.33 25.96
C ASN A 80 37.12 14.60 25.36
N PHE A 81 36.18 14.50 24.43
CA PHE A 81 35.50 15.68 23.90
C PHE A 81 34.59 16.32 24.97
N PRO A 82 34.88 17.56 25.41
CA PRO A 82 34.30 18.13 26.63
C PRO A 82 32.81 18.45 26.49
N ASN A 83 32.36 18.80 25.28
CA ASN A 83 31.00 19.25 25.01
C ASN A 83 30.19 18.26 24.14
N LEU A 84 30.72 17.05 23.91
CA LEU A 84 30.07 16.08 23.05
C LEU A 84 28.82 15.50 23.71
N VAL A 85 27.65 15.73 23.11
CA VAL A 85 26.34 15.33 23.67
C VAL A 85 25.80 14.08 22.99
N ILE A 86 25.96 13.97 21.67
CA ILE A 86 25.30 12.94 20.84
C ILE A 86 26.33 12.19 20.00
N ILE A 87 26.27 10.86 20.03
CA ILE A 87 26.98 9.99 19.09
C ILE A 87 26.01 9.07 18.33
N ASP A 88 26.28 8.85 17.05
CA ASP A 88 25.56 7.88 16.22
C ASP A 88 26.55 6.91 15.55
N PHE A 89 26.50 5.63 15.92
CA PHE A 89 27.25 4.52 15.36
C PHE A 89 26.35 3.53 14.59
N SER A 90 25.18 3.98 14.15
CA SER A 90 24.19 3.11 13.53
C SER A 90 24.67 2.48 12.22
N TYR A 91 24.02 1.39 11.81
CA TYR A 91 24.30 0.69 10.54
C TYR A 91 25.76 0.24 10.41
N ASN A 92 26.36 -0.24 11.49
CA ASN A 92 27.66 -0.87 11.48
C ASN A 92 27.52 -2.37 11.83
N SER A 93 28.62 -3.05 12.08
CA SER A 93 28.67 -4.45 12.54
C SER A 93 29.27 -4.57 13.94
N ILE A 94 29.09 -3.53 14.78
CA ILE A 94 29.70 -3.44 16.11
C ILE A 94 29.14 -4.53 17.02
N THR A 95 30.02 -5.25 17.71
CA THR A 95 29.65 -6.34 18.63
C THR A 95 29.64 -5.92 20.11
N LYS A 96 30.37 -4.85 20.46
CA LYS A 96 30.52 -4.36 21.83
C LYS A 96 30.76 -2.85 21.87
N ILE A 97 30.17 -2.19 22.86
CA ILE A 97 30.45 -0.77 23.19
C ILE A 97 31.75 -0.73 24.03
N PRO A 98 32.79 0.03 23.60
CA PRO A 98 34.07 0.08 24.31
C PRO A 98 33.99 0.89 25.62
N LYS A 99 34.85 0.54 26.58
CA LYS A 99 34.87 1.15 27.93
C LYS A 99 34.99 2.68 27.91
N PRO A 100 35.85 3.31 27.08
CA PRO A 100 35.98 4.77 27.07
C PRO A 100 34.67 5.51 26.73
N ILE A 101 33.86 4.99 25.81
CA ILE A 101 32.54 5.58 25.50
C ILE A 101 31.61 5.49 26.71
N CYS A 102 31.67 4.39 27.46
CA CYS A 102 30.87 4.20 28.68
C CYS A 102 31.30 5.11 29.84
N GLU A 103 32.54 5.62 29.82
CA GLU A 103 33.11 6.52 30.83
C GLU A 103 33.01 8.00 30.45
N SER A 104 32.47 8.33 29.27
CA SER A 104 32.27 9.73 28.87
C SER A 104 31.38 10.46 29.87
N THR A 105 31.77 11.68 30.22
CA THR A 105 31.08 12.55 31.18
C THR A 105 30.25 13.64 30.50
N SER A 106 30.23 13.68 29.17
CA SER A 106 29.51 14.69 28.37
C SER A 106 28.35 14.10 27.57
N LEU A 107 28.41 12.80 27.22
CA LEU A 107 27.42 12.14 26.37
C LEU A 107 26.05 12.01 27.06
N ALA A 108 25.05 12.73 26.55
CA ALA A 108 23.66 12.57 26.98
C ALA A 108 22.86 11.58 26.09
N SER A 109 23.31 11.33 24.85
CA SER A 109 22.60 10.50 23.89
C SER A 109 23.55 9.63 23.06
N MET A 110 23.20 8.36 22.89
CA MET A 110 23.94 7.48 21.98
C MET A 110 23.00 6.60 21.15
N CYS A 111 23.35 6.45 19.88
CA CYS A 111 22.66 5.58 18.93
C CYS A 111 23.59 4.50 18.41
N PHE A 112 23.19 3.25 18.61
CA PHE A 112 23.84 2.03 18.11
C PHE A 112 22.87 1.17 17.29
N PHE A 113 21.85 1.80 16.70
CA PHE A 113 20.84 1.13 15.90
C PHE A 113 21.46 0.29 14.77
N ASN A 114 20.96 -0.92 14.52
CA ASN A 114 21.42 -1.82 13.48
C ASN A 114 22.92 -2.14 13.58
N ASN A 115 23.26 -2.92 14.61
CA ASN A 115 24.58 -3.44 14.89
C ASN A 115 24.48 -4.93 15.31
N SER A 116 25.53 -5.49 15.91
CA SER A 116 25.58 -6.87 16.38
C SER A 116 25.83 -6.97 17.90
N ILE A 117 25.36 -5.99 18.67
CA ILE A 117 25.58 -5.93 20.12
C ILE A 117 24.69 -6.96 20.82
N ALA A 118 25.29 -7.85 21.60
CA ALA A 118 24.57 -8.86 22.39
C ALA A 118 24.52 -8.55 23.89
N ILE A 119 25.48 -7.75 24.39
CA ILE A 119 25.63 -7.40 25.80
C ILE A 119 25.94 -5.90 25.88
N VAL A 120 25.18 -5.19 26.71
CA VAL A 120 25.41 -3.78 27.02
C VAL A 120 26.24 -3.69 28.31
N PRO A 121 27.41 -3.01 28.29
CA PRO A 121 28.18 -2.78 29.51
C PRO A 121 27.48 -1.79 30.45
N LYS A 122 28.00 -1.59 31.67
CA LYS A 122 27.52 -0.52 32.54
C LYS A 122 27.79 0.84 31.88
N LEU A 123 26.72 1.61 31.69
CA LEU A 123 26.74 2.93 31.07
C LEU A 123 26.79 4.04 32.14
N ASN A 124 27.24 5.24 31.76
CA ASN A 124 27.27 6.40 32.65
C ASN A 124 25.85 6.92 32.93
N ASP A 125 25.58 7.28 34.19
CA ASP A 125 24.28 7.81 34.64
C ASP A 125 23.90 9.15 34.00
N ILE A 126 24.82 9.88 33.37
CA ILE A 126 24.51 11.13 32.64
C ILE A 126 23.66 10.89 31.37
N LEU A 127 23.64 9.67 30.83
CA LEU A 127 22.87 9.35 29.63
C LEU A 127 21.37 9.51 29.88
N VAL A 128 20.73 10.28 29.00
CA VAL A 128 19.29 10.57 29.00
C VAL A 128 18.57 9.72 27.95
N GLN A 129 19.26 9.35 26.87
CA GLN A 129 18.70 8.61 25.74
C GLN A 129 19.66 7.56 25.19
N VAL A 130 19.14 6.35 24.95
CA VAL A 130 19.91 5.25 24.35
C VAL A 130 19.07 4.54 23.29
N ASP A 131 19.63 4.43 22.08
CA ASP A 131 19.06 3.62 21.00
C ASP A 131 19.96 2.41 20.72
N LEU A 132 19.41 1.21 20.94
CA LEU A 132 20.03 -0.09 20.70
C LEU A 132 19.14 -0.95 19.80
N GLY A 133 18.28 -0.33 18.98
CA GLY A 133 17.42 -1.05 18.05
C GLY A 133 18.21 -1.91 17.05
N GLN A 134 17.60 -2.96 16.53
CA GLN A 134 18.18 -3.88 15.55
C GLN A 134 19.55 -4.45 15.96
N ASN A 135 19.63 -5.05 17.14
CA ASN A 135 20.84 -5.68 17.68
C ASN A 135 20.61 -7.18 17.98
N LYS A 136 21.39 -7.77 18.89
CA LYS A 136 21.34 -9.19 19.30
C LYS A 136 21.01 -9.35 20.79
N LEU A 137 20.38 -8.35 21.41
CA LEU A 137 20.04 -8.37 22.83
C LEU A 137 18.99 -9.45 23.10
N LYS A 138 19.25 -10.33 24.08
CA LYS A 138 18.32 -11.38 24.52
C LYS A 138 17.54 -11.04 25.78
N LYS A 139 17.95 -9.99 26.49
CA LYS A 139 17.38 -9.53 27.75
C LYS A 139 17.35 -8.01 27.75
N PHE A 140 16.46 -7.43 28.55
CA PHE A 140 16.51 -6.01 28.85
C PHE A 140 17.86 -5.68 29.53
N PRO A 141 18.63 -4.71 29.02
CA PRO A 141 19.93 -4.38 29.59
C PRO A 141 19.83 -3.52 30.85
N PHE A 142 20.83 -3.57 31.73
CA PHE A 142 20.93 -2.64 32.86
C PHE A 142 21.15 -1.22 32.34
N MET A 143 20.29 -0.28 32.75
CA MET A 143 20.25 1.09 32.22
C MET A 143 20.73 2.14 33.25
N PRO A 144 21.28 3.27 32.78
CA PRO A 144 21.74 4.36 33.62
C PRO A 144 20.59 5.07 34.33
N LYS A 145 20.82 5.53 35.56
CA LYS A 145 19.77 6.03 36.47
C LYS A 145 18.92 7.17 35.88
N ASN A 146 19.52 8.08 35.12
CA ASN A 146 18.82 9.25 34.58
C ASN A 146 18.22 9.01 33.18
N LEU A 147 18.20 7.77 32.70
CA LEU A 147 17.69 7.44 31.39
C LEU A 147 16.19 7.73 31.32
N THR A 148 15.78 8.51 30.32
CA THR A 148 14.36 8.86 30.08
C THR A 148 13.79 8.19 28.84
N LYS A 149 14.62 7.87 27.85
CA LYS A 149 14.20 7.28 26.57
C LYS A 149 15.09 6.11 26.19
N ILE A 150 14.48 4.99 25.84
CA ILE A 150 15.20 3.81 25.37
C ILE A 150 14.52 3.17 24.15
N ALA A 151 15.33 2.81 23.16
CA ALA A 151 14.91 1.99 22.03
C ALA A 151 15.67 0.67 22.02
N LEU A 152 14.92 -0.43 21.94
CA LEU A 152 15.36 -1.82 21.97
C LEU A 152 14.64 -2.64 20.89
N ASP A 153 14.04 -2.00 19.89
CA ASP A 153 13.29 -2.66 18.82
C ASP A 153 14.16 -3.62 18.00
N TYR A 154 13.55 -4.59 17.31
CA TYR A 154 14.27 -5.54 16.45
C TYR A 154 15.41 -6.31 17.16
N ASN A 155 15.23 -6.65 18.44
CA ASN A 155 16.15 -7.49 19.21
C ASN A 155 15.54 -8.90 19.43
N GLN A 156 16.06 -9.66 20.39
CA GLN A 156 15.66 -11.02 20.72
C GLN A 156 15.19 -11.14 22.18
N ILE A 157 14.65 -10.06 22.74
CA ILE A 157 14.21 -10.02 24.14
C ILE A 157 12.92 -10.83 24.29
N GLU A 158 12.91 -11.79 25.22
CA GLU A 158 11.78 -12.70 25.43
C GLU A 158 10.88 -12.32 26.62
N ILE A 159 11.41 -11.59 27.60
CA ILE A 159 10.70 -11.21 28.83
C ILE A 159 11.07 -9.77 29.17
N LEU A 160 10.08 -8.95 29.50
CA LEU A 160 10.26 -7.65 30.16
C LEU A 160 10.01 -7.85 31.66
N ASN A 161 11.02 -7.66 32.51
CA ASN A 161 10.89 -7.93 33.95
C ASN A 161 11.81 -7.01 34.77
N ASP A 162 11.74 -5.71 34.47
CA ASP A 162 12.71 -4.71 34.90
C ASP A 162 12.02 -3.49 35.50
N LYS A 163 12.76 -2.76 36.34
CA LYS A 163 12.27 -1.54 36.98
C LYS A 163 13.18 -0.36 36.71
N HIS A 164 12.58 0.81 36.50
CA HIS A 164 13.32 2.07 36.34
C HIS A 164 12.46 3.29 36.65
N GLU A 165 12.99 4.21 37.47
CA GLU A 165 12.23 5.37 37.96
C GLU A 165 12.05 6.47 36.92
N GLU A 166 13.10 6.78 36.14
CA GLU A 166 13.09 7.97 35.25
C GLU A 166 12.63 7.70 33.80
N ILE A 167 12.46 6.45 33.38
CA ILE A 167 12.13 6.14 31.98
C ILE A 167 10.71 6.60 31.67
N ARG A 168 10.58 7.38 30.60
CA ARG A 168 9.34 7.96 30.06
C ARG A 168 8.91 7.32 28.75
N LYS A 169 9.85 6.81 27.95
CA LYS A 169 9.55 6.14 26.67
C LYS A 169 10.38 4.88 26.49
N ILE A 170 9.70 3.76 26.20
CA ILE A 170 10.32 2.48 25.86
C ILE A 170 9.82 2.04 24.49
N VAL A 171 10.74 1.71 23.58
CA VAL A 171 10.43 1.09 22.28
C VAL A 171 10.98 -0.33 22.28
N LEU A 172 10.10 -1.33 22.20
CA LEU A 172 10.39 -2.76 22.29
C LEU A 172 9.74 -3.55 21.14
N GLN A 173 9.26 -2.87 20.10
CA GLN A 173 8.61 -3.53 18.96
C GLN A 173 9.54 -4.55 18.29
N ARG A 174 8.97 -5.60 17.68
CA ARG A 174 9.72 -6.63 16.92
C ARG A 174 10.81 -7.32 17.74
N ASN A 175 10.48 -7.64 18.99
CA ASN A 175 11.26 -8.55 19.81
C ASN A 175 10.60 -9.94 19.81
N LEU A 176 10.91 -10.76 20.81
CA LEU A 176 10.34 -12.08 21.01
C LEU A 176 9.50 -12.14 22.30
N LEU A 177 9.02 -10.99 22.82
CA LEU A 177 8.41 -10.90 24.14
C LEU A 177 7.21 -11.84 24.25
N LYS A 178 7.26 -12.74 25.22
CA LYS A 178 6.18 -13.69 25.56
C LYS A 178 5.46 -13.28 26.84
N GLU A 179 6.15 -12.57 27.73
CA GLU A 179 5.68 -12.26 29.07
C GLU A 179 6.16 -10.88 29.55
N ILE A 180 5.31 -10.21 30.34
CA ILE A 180 5.68 -9.08 31.21
C ILE A 180 5.69 -9.61 32.64
N GLY A 181 6.88 -9.71 33.24
CA GLY A 181 7.09 -10.34 34.53
C GLY A 181 6.76 -9.44 35.73
N PRO A 182 6.65 -10.02 36.94
CA PRO A 182 6.16 -9.34 38.14
C PRO A 182 7.08 -8.25 38.69
N GLN A 183 8.35 -8.19 38.29
CA GLN A 183 9.29 -7.14 38.69
C GLN A 183 9.21 -5.89 37.79
N THR A 184 8.34 -5.92 36.78
CA THR A 184 8.12 -4.79 35.87
C THR A 184 7.56 -3.59 36.65
N TYR A 185 8.30 -2.47 36.69
CA TYR A 185 7.84 -1.26 37.36
C TYR A 185 8.47 0.01 36.78
N PHE A 186 7.68 0.82 36.08
CA PHE A 186 8.12 2.06 35.44
C PHE A 186 7.15 3.21 35.80
N PRO A 187 7.32 3.83 37.00
CA PRO A 187 6.33 4.76 37.55
C PRO A 187 6.18 6.08 36.77
N ASN A 188 7.17 6.45 35.97
CA ASN A 188 7.14 7.66 35.13
C ASN A 188 6.98 7.38 33.63
N LEU A 189 6.67 6.13 33.26
CA LEU A 189 6.48 5.75 31.86
C LEU A 189 5.27 6.47 31.27
N LEU A 190 5.48 7.17 30.16
CA LEU A 190 4.45 7.88 29.42
C LEU A 190 4.07 7.14 28.13
N GLN A 191 5.03 6.45 27.50
CA GLN A 191 4.81 5.75 26.24
C GLN A 191 5.56 4.42 26.20
N ILE A 192 4.89 3.36 25.75
CA ILE A 192 5.51 2.07 25.48
C ILE A 192 5.02 1.46 24.17
N ASP A 193 5.97 0.95 23.37
CA ASP A 193 5.67 0.20 22.16
C ASP A 193 6.17 -1.25 22.28
N LEU A 194 5.24 -2.19 22.26
CA LEU A 194 5.38 -3.64 22.38
C LEU A 194 4.89 -4.35 21.11
N SER A 195 4.72 -3.63 20.00
CA SER A 195 4.14 -4.16 18.76
C SER A 195 5.00 -5.27 18.15
N PHE A 196 4.40 -6.19 17.39
CA PHE A 196 5.09 -7.31 16.74
C PHE A 196 5.90 -8.17 17.72
N ASN A 197 5.28 -8.63 18.79
CA ASN A 197 5.86 -9.56 19.76
C ASN A 197 5.00 -10.84 19.84
N ASN A 198 5.20 -11.65 20.88
CA ASN A 198 4.49 -12.91 21.11
C ASN A 198 3.65 -12.88 22.40
N LEU A 199 3.20 -11.71 22.84
CA LEU A 199 2.46 -11.55 24.09
C LEU A 199 1.07 -12.18 23.97
N LYS A 200 0.70 -13.00 24.96
CA LYS A 200 -0.63 -13.64 25.06
C LYS A 200 -1.57 -12.97 26.05
N ALA A 201 -1.00 -12.34 27.09
CA ALA A 201 -1.73 -11.65 28.13
C ALA A 201 -0.85 -10.58 28.79
N PHE A 202 -1.49 -9.65 29.49
CA PHE A 202 -0.84 -8.71 30.38
C PHE A 202 -1.07 -9.13 31.85
N PRO A 203 -0.16 -8.77 32.77
CA PRO A 203 -0.38 -9.03 34.19
C PRO A 203 -1.59 -8.25 34.71
N PRO A 204 -2.32 -8.78 35.71
CA PRO A 204 -3.59 -8.19 36.19
C PRO A 204 -3.44 -6.82 36.87
N ASN A 205 -2.21 -6.46 37.28
CA ASN A 205 -1.86 -5.20 37.93
C ASN A 205 -1.01 -4.30 37.03
N PHE A 206 -1.07 -4.46 35.70
CA PHE A 206 -0.28 -3.65 34.76
C PHE A 206 -0.52 -2.14 34.93
N ASP A 207 -1.75 -1.73 35.23
CA ASP A 207 -2.11 -0.34 35.55
C ASP A 207 -1.32 0.24 36.73
N GLN A 208 -0.98 -0.59 37.72
CA GLN A 208 -0.15 -0.21 38.87
C GLN A 208 1.35 -0.21 38.55
N MET A 209 1.78 -1.01 37.58
CA MET A 209 3.17 -1.08 37.12
C MET A 209 3.59 0.17 36.33
N VAL A 210 2.64 0.80 35.63
CA VAL A 210 2.86 1.96 34.75
C VAL A 210 1.78 3.06 34.95
N PRO A 211 1.64 3.62 36.16
CA PRO A 211 0.49 4.46 36.55
C PRO A 211 0.34 5.79 35.80
N LYS A 212 1.38 6.24 35.09
CA LYS A 212 1.39 7.50 34.33
C LYS A 212 1.29 7.31 32.81
N LEU A 213 1.05 6.08 32.35
CA LEU A 213 1.09 5.75 30.93
C LEU A 213 0.02 6.51 30.14
N LYS A 214 0.43 7.15 29.04
CA LYS A 214 -0.42 7.90 28.12
C LYS A 214 -0.56 7.23 26.75
N GLY A 215 0.48 6.53 26.28
CA GLY A 215 0.45 5.85 24.99
C GLY A 215 0.91 4.39 25.11
N ILE A 216 0.12 3.45 24.60
CA ILE A 216 0.48 2.04 24.52
C ILE A 216 0.23 1.48 23.12
N PHE A 217 1.25 0.86 22.54
CA PHE A 217 1.18 0.22 21.24
C PHE A 217 1.55 -1.25 21.39
N VAL A 218 0.65 -2.16 21.04
CA VAL A 218 0.79 -3.62 21.23
C VAL A 218 0.24 -4.37 20.02
N SER A 219 0.31 -3.75 18.84
CA SER A 219 -0.24 -4.36 17.64
C SER A 219 0.52 -5.63 17.26
N HIS A 220 -0.10 -6.54 16.50
CA HIS A 220 0.52 -7.79 16.04
C HIS A 220 1.11 -8.64 17.19
N ASN A 221 0.26 -8.97 18.17
CA ASN A 221 0.54 -9.91 19.25
C ASN A 221 -0.52 -11.03 19.25
N GLN A 222 -0.69 -11.73 20.37
CA GLN A 222 -1.64 -12.85 20.51
C GLN A 222 -2.59 -12.62 21.70
N LEU A 223 -2.88 -11.36 22.02
CA LEU A 223 -3.72 -11.01 23.18
C LEU A 223 -5.15 -11.48 22.96
N GLN A 224 -5.67 -12.28 23.88
CA GLN A 224 -7.09 -12.70 23.87
C GLN A 224 -7.97 -11.79 24.73
N VAL A 225 -7.37 -11.11 25.70
CA VAL A 225 -8.08 -10.27 26.67
C VAL A 225 -7.54 -8.85 26.58
N TYR A 226 -8.43 -7.86 26.60
CA TYR A 226 -8.05 -6.46 26.68
C TYR A 226 -7.22 -6.19 27.96
N PRO A 227 -6.04 -5.56 27.87
CA PRO A 227 -5.18 -5.36 29.03
C PRO A 227 -5.77 -4.34 30.01
N LYS A 228 -5.52 -4.53 31.32
CA LYS A 228 -5.93 -3.54 32.32
C LYS A 228 -5.00 -2.32 32.26
N LEU A 229 -5.51 -1.23 31.68
CA LEU A 229 -4.75 0.01 31.45
C LEU A 229 -5.09 1.10 32.50
N PRO A 230 -4.16 2.03 32.79
CA PRO A 230 -4.44 3.17 33.66
C PRO A 230 -5.37 4.19 33.00
N LEU A 231 -6.12 4.94 33.80
CA LEU A 231 -7.06 5.97 33.31
C LEU A 231 -6.38 7.16 32.62
N THR A 232 -5.07 7.32 32.80
CA THR A 232 -4.25 8.35 32.15
C THR A 232 -4.06 8.14 30.65
N ILE A 233 -4.50 6.99 30.11
CA ILE A 233 -4.27 6.62 28.72
C ILE A 233 -4.96 7.58 27.75
N GLN A 234 -4.24 7.97 26.71
CA GLN A 234 -4.64 8.90 25.66
C GLN A 234 -4.66 8.20 24.30
N GLU A 235 -3.74 7.26 24.08
CA GLU A 235 -3.59 6.55 22.82
C GLU A 235 -3.35 5.05 23.06
N VAL A 236 -4.14 4.24 22.37
CA VAL A 236 -4.08 2.77 22.44
C VAL A 236 -4.08 2.19 21.04
N ASP A 237 -3.08 1.37 20.72
CA ASP A 237 -3.10 0.47 19.57
C ASP A 237 -3.00 -0.99 20.02
N LEU A 238 -4.10 -1.73 19.87
CA LEU A 238 -4.19 -3.17 20.15
C LEU A 238 -4.55 -3.96 18.89
N SER A 239 -4.32 -3.39 17.71
CA SER A 239 -4.70 -4.02 16.44
C SER A 239 -3.97 -5.34 16.17
N PHE A 240 -4.55 -6.21 15.33
CA PHE A 240 -3.95 -7.50 15.00
C PHE A 240 -3.63 -8.35 16.25
N ASN A 241 -4.66 -8.55 17.07
CA ASN A 241 -4.65 -9.44 18.22
C ASN A 241 -5.85 -10.40 18.12
N LEU A 242 -6.23 -11.02 19.23
CA LEU A 242 -7.34 -11.98 19.33
C LEU A 242 -8.39 -11.53 20.36
N ILE A 243 -8.48 -10.22 20.63
CA ILE A 243 -9.35 -9.66 21.68
C ILE A 243 -10.80 -9.81 21.28
N ASP A 244 -11.62 -10.44 22.11
CA ASP A 244 -13.04 -10.69 21.84
C ASP A 244 -13.99 -9.66 22.48
N LYS A 245 -13.51 -8.91 23.48
CA LYS A 245 -14.28 -7.89 24.19
C LYS A 245 -13.41 -6.74 24.71
N VAL A 246 -14.01 -5.54 24.72
CA VAL A 246 -13.53 -4.38 25.48
C VAL A 246 -14.07 -4.46 26.92
N PRO A 247 -13.44 -3.79 27.91
CA PRO A 247 -13.93 -3.82 29.29
C PRO A 247 -15.28 -3.07 29.44
N ASP A 248 -16.12 -3.48 30.39
CA ASP A 248 -17.45 -2.88 30.60
C ASP A 248 -17.40 -1.38 30.92
N ASN A 249 -16.32 -0.94 31.57
CA ASN A 249 -16.06 0.45 31.92
C ASN A 249 -15.20 1.18 30.89
N PHE A 250 -15.26 0.80 29.61
CA PHE A 250 -14.46 1.44 28.54
C PHE A 250 -14.74 2.95 28.40
N GLY A 251 -15.93 3.42 28.78
CA GLY A 251 -16.26 4.84 28.87
C GLY A 251 -15.49 5.62 29.95
N SER A 252 -14.87 4.94 30.93
CA SER A 252 -14.12 5.59 32.02
C SER A 252 -12.76 6.14 31.61
N PHE A 253 -12.25 5.81 30.41
CA PHE A 253 -10.98 6.34 29.92
C PHE A 253 -11.12 7.79 29.42
N THR A 254 -11.40 8.72 30.34
CA THR A 254 -11.72 10.14 30.05
C THR A 254 -10.59 10.95 29.42
N CYS A 255 -9.41 10.36 29.21
CA CYS A 255 -8.30 10.97 28.49
C CYS A 255 -8.06 10.34 27.11
N LEU A 256 -8.73 9.24 26.78
CA LEU A 256 -8.53 8.47 25.55
C LEU A 256 -9.05 9.26 24.35
N CYS A 257 -8.14 9.64 23.45
CA CYS A 257 -8.46 10.37 22.23
C CYS A 257 -8.28 9.51 20.97
N ARG A 258 -7.40 8.51 20.99
CA ARG A 258 -7.17 7.60 19.85
C ARG A 258 -7.17 6.15 20.28
N CYS A 259 -8.01 5.34 19.64
CA CYS A 259 -8.09 3.91 19.91
C CYS A 259 -8.16 3.09 18.62
N ASN A 260 -7.17 2.22 18.43
CA ASN A 260 -7.14 1.24 17.35
C ASN A 260 -7.30 -0.17 17.90
N LEU A 261 -8.43 -0.79 17.54
CA LEU A 261 -8.82 -2.14 17.91
C LEU A 261 -9.02 -3.02 16.67
N SER A 262 -8.57 -2.58 15.49
CA SER A 262 -8.80 -3.29 14.24
C SER A 262 -8.17 -4.69 14.20
N ASN A 263 -8.70 -5.59 13.37
CA ASN A 263 -8.18 -6.95 13.21
C ASN A 263 -8.12 -7.72 14.55
N ASN A 264 -9.26 -7.76 15.24
CA ASN A 264 -9.46 -8.50 16.49
C ASN A 264 -10.72 -9.40 16.35
N LYS A 265 -11.34 -9.79 17.47
CA LYS A 265 -12.54 -10.62 17.53
C LYS A 265 -13.69 -9.95 18.29
N ILE A 266 -13.67 -8.61 18.37
CA ILE A 266 -14.62 -7.84 19.19
C ILE A 266 -16.03 -8.00 18.63
N VAL A 267 -16.97 -8.42 19.48
CA VAL A 267 -18.37 -8.68 19.08
C VAL A 267 -19.31 -7.51 19.40
N LYS A 268 -18.99 -6.71 20.42
CA LYS A 268 -19.86 -5.64 20.91
C LYS A 268 -19.05 -4.46 21.42
N ILE A 269 -19.60 -3.26 21.22
CA ILE A 269 -19.15 -2.03 21.87
C ILE A 269 -20.38 -1.18 22.24
N SER A 270 -20.48 -0.79 23.51
CA SER A 270 -21.67 -0.09 24.03
C SER A 270 -21.38 1.21 24.77
N GLN A 271 -20.14 1.45 25.20
CA GLN A 271 -19.72 2.69 25.82
C GLN A 271 -18.27 2.98 25.42
N VAL A 272 -18.00 4.20 25.01
CA VAL A 272 -16.65 4.66 24.65
C VAL A 272 -16.38 6.01 25.32
N SER A 273 -15.12 6.39 25.44
CA SER A 273 -14.77 7.69 26.03
C SER A 273 -15.37 8.84 25.22
N SER A 274 -15.95 9.84 25.90
CA SER A 274 -16.47 11.05 25.25
C SER A 274 -15.39 11.92 24.61
N THR A 275 -14.12 11.76 25.00
CA THR A 275 -12.97 12.50 24.44
C THR A 275 -12.39 11.86 23.18
N LEU A 276 -13.00 10.77 22.70
CA LEU A 276 -12.47 9.99 21.60
C LEU A 276 -12.60 10.76 20.30
N GLN A 277 -11.47 10.97 19.63
CA GLN A 277 -11.36 11.65 18.34
C GLN A 277 -11.26 10.65 17.18
N SER A 278 -10.67 9.47 17.45
CA SER A 278 -10.50 8.41 16.45
C SER A 278 -10.72 7.03 17.06
N LEU A 279 -11.62 6.27 16.42
CA LEU A 279 -11.91 4.87 16.75
C LEU A 279 -11.80 3.99 15.52
N ASN A 280 -10.87 3.04 15.54
CA ASN A 280 -10.76 2.02 14.49
C ASN A 280 -11.17 0.65 15.00
N LEU A 281 -12.26 0.12 14.43
CA LEU A 281 -12.82 -1.20 14.71
C LEU A 281 -12.88 -2.09 13.46
N ASN A 282 -12.16 -1.74 12.38
CA ASN A 282 -12.17 -2.52 11.15
C ASN A 282 -11.81 -3.99 11.40
N ASN A 283 -12.37 -4.90 10.60
CA ASN A 283 -12.04 -6.33 10.62
C ASN A 283 -12.20 -6.95 12.03
N ASN A 284 -13.39 -6.79 12.60
CA ASN A 284 -13.79 -7.40 13.86
C ASN A 284 -15.06 -8.25 13.65
N GLU A 285 -15.77 -8.58 14.72
CA GLU A 285 -17.03 -9.33 14.67
C GLU A 285 -18.19 -8.52 15.21
N VAL A 286 -18.10 -7.18 15.16
CA VAL A 286 -19.04 -6.27 15.83
C VAL A 286 -20.44 -6.45 15.23
N LYS A 287 -21.40 -6.82 16.07
CA LYS A 287 -22.83 -6.92 15.74
C LYS A 287 -23.63 -5.78 16.35
N ASP A 288 -23.31 -5.48 17.60
CA ASP A 288 -23.98 -4.45 18.41
C ASP A 288 -23.01 -3.28 18.61
N PHE A 289 -23.30 -2.18 17.91
CA PHE A 289 -22.56 -0.93 18.01
C PHE A 289 -23.47 0.16 18.54
N GLN A 290 -23.19 0.63 19.75
CA GLN A 290 -23.88 1.75 20.38
C GLN A 290 -22.85 2.72 20.93
N LEU A 291 -23.02 4.00 20.61
CA LEU A 291 -22.19 5.08 21.11
C LEU A 291 -23.00 5.95 22.07
N ASN A 292 -22.35 6.39 23.13
CA ASN A 292 -22.74 7.58 23.86
C ASN A 292 -22.51 8.83 22.99
N HIS A 293 -22.94 10.00 23.46
CA HIS A 293 -22.66 11.26 22.76
C HIS A 293 -21.14 11.49 22.69
N LEU A 294 -20.61 11.66 21.46
CA LEU A 294 -19.19 11.80 21.14
C LEU A 294 -18.93 13.09 20.34
N PRO A 295 -18.85 14.25 21.01
CA PRO A 295 -18.75 15.53 20.33
C PRO A 295 -17.44 15.70 19.54
N ASP A 296 -16.37 15.04 19.98
CA ASP A 296 -15.03 15.21 19.41
C ASP A 296 -14.66 14.13 18.38
N LEU A 297 -15.54 13.15 18.11
CA LEU A 297 -15.20 12.05 17.20
C LEU A 297 -15.13 12.54 15.76
N ALA A 298 -13.95 12.50 15.17
CA ALA A 298 -13.70 12.90 13.78
C ALA A 298 -13.54 11.69 12.84
N HIS A 299 -13.12 10.54 13.39
CA HIS A 299 -12.80 9.35 12.60
C HIS A 299 -13.39 8.09 13.23
N LEU A 300 -14.24 7.41 12.46
CA LEU A 300 -14.84 6.13 12.84
C LEU A 300 -14.67 5.12 11.71
N TYR A 301 -14.03 3.99 11.99
CA TYR A 301 -13.80 2.92 11.01
C TYR A 301 -14.48 1.62 11.48
N LEU A 302 -15.41 1.12 10.66
CA LEU A 302 -16.27 -0.02 10.99
C LEU A 302 -16.37 -1.07 9.87
N MET A 303 -15.49 -1.01 8.86
CA MET A 303 -15.49 -1.95 7.74
C MET A 303 -15.14 -3.38 8.20
N GLY A 304 -15.65 -4.41 7.50
CA GLY A 304 -15.28 -5.80 7.81
C GLY A 304 -15.82 -6.26 9.17
N ASN A 305 -17.07 -5.98 9.47
CA ASN A 305 -17.73 -6.36 10.73
C ASN A 305 -18.99 -7.19 10.45
N LYS A 306 -19.87 -7.34 11.45
CA LYS A 306 -21.12 -8.12 11.36
C LYS A 306 -22.35 -7.24 11.68
N LEU A 307 -22.25 -5.94 11.42
CA LEU A 307 -23.35 -4.99 11.67
C LEU A 307 -24.55 -5.35 10.79
N SER A 308 -25.74 -5.46 11.38
CA SER A 308 -26.99 -5.75 10.65
C SER A 308 -27.79 -4.50 10.29
N LYS A 309 -27.46 -3.35 10.90
CA LYS A 309 -28.12 -2.06 10.76
C LYS A 309 -27.07 -0.96 10.69
N LEU A 310 -27.43 0.21 10.17
CA LEU A 310 -26.58 1.40 10.28
C LEU A 310 -26.25 1.71 11.75
N PRO A 311 -25.01 2.10 12.08
CA PRO A 311 -24.65 2.52 13.42
C PRO A 311 -25.27 3.90 13.74
N PRO A 312 -25.79 4.13 14.95
CA PRO A 312 -26.32 5.43 15.36
C PRO A 312 -25.17 6.43 15.57
N VAL A 313 -24.87 7.23 14.54
CA VAL A 313 -23.74 8.19 14.51
C VAL A 313 -24.21 9.65 14.41
N LYS A 314 -25.52 9.89 14.54
CA LYS A 314 -26.09 11.23 14.52
C LYS A 314 -25.47 12.11 15.62
N GLY A 315 -25.07 13.32 15.23
CA GLY A 315 -24.41 14.29 16.11
C GLY A 315 -22.88 14.18 16.16
N ILE A 316 -22.28 13.36 15.30
CA ILE A 316 -20.83 13.28 15.13
C ILE A 316 -20.41 14.07 13.88
N MET A 317 -19.27 14.76 13.90
CA MET A 317 -18.83 15.68 12.85
C MET A 317 -17.93 15.01 11.79
N PHE A 318 -18.39 13.93 11.14
CA PHE A 318 -17.68 13.39 9.96
C PHE A 318 -18.55 13.42 8.70
N ASN A 319 -17.90 13.77 7.57
CA ASN A 319 -18.57 13.92 6.28
C ASN A 319 -18.67 12.61 5.50
N ASN A 320 -17.87 11.59 5.83
CA ASN A 320 -17.77 10.37 5.05
C ASN A 320 -17.97 9.15 5.94
N MET A 321 -18.77 8.18 5.48
CA MET A 321 -19.06 6.96 6.22
C MET A 321 -18.76 5.73 5.36
N TYR A 322 -17.79 4.92 5.81
CA TYR A 322 -17.37 3.69 5.13
C TYR A 322 -17.75 2.46 5.97
N LEU A 323 -18.76 1.72 5.53
CA LEU A 323 -19.37 0.58 6.23
C LEU A 323 -19.31 -0.72 5.43
N ARG A 324 -18.34 -0.80 4.53
CA ARG A 324 -18.14 -1.91 3.62
C ARG A 324 -17.93 -3.25 4.33
N TYR A 325 -18.32 -4.36 3.70
CA TYR A 325 -18.13 -5.71 4.22
C TYR A 325 -18.75 -5.90 5.62
N ASN A 326 -20.02 -5.56 5.72
CA ASN A 326 -20.86 -5.81 6.90
C ASN A 326 -22.04 -6.72 6.52
N ARG A 327 -23.09 -6.75 7.33
CA ARG A 327 -24.34 -7.49 7.06
C ARG A 327 -25.55 -6.57 7.09
N ILE A 328 -25.34 -5.29 6.76
CA ILE A 328 -26.37 -4.26 6.90
C ILE A 328 -27.49 -4.59 5.94
N SER A 329 -28.69 -4.74 6.47
CA SER A 329 -29.90 -5.00 5.67
C SER A 329 -30.98 -3.97 5.94
N THR A 330 -30.94 -3.30 7.09
CA THR A 330 -31.85 -2.22 7.46
C THR A 330 -31.11 -0.88 7.47
N LEU A 331 -31.65 0.07 6.73
CA LEU A 331 -31.17 1.44 6.67
C LEU A 331 -32.12 2.35 7.44
N ASN A 332 -31.58 3.24 8.28
CA ASN A 332 -32.35 4.24 9.03
C ASN A 332 -31.61 5.58 8.95
N CYS A 333 -32.14 6.52 8.16
CA CYS A 333 -31.52 7.84 7.93
C CYS A 333 -31.33 8.66 9.19
N ASN A 334 -32.16 8.44 10.23
CA ASN A 334 -32.06 9.17 11.49
C ASN A 334 -30.75 8.90 12.25
N TYR A 335 -29.96 7.92 11.80
CA TYR A 335 -28.64 7.62 12.35
C TYR A 335 -27.51 8.35 11.64
N LEU A 336 -27.79 8.99 10.51
CA LEU A 336 -26.80 9.72 9.72
C LEU A 336 -26.68 11.17 10.20
N VAL A 337 -25.58 11.78 9.78
CA VAL A 337 -25.27 13.20 10.02
C VAL A 337 -25.74 13.98 8.80
N GLU A 338 -26.38 15.13 9.00
CA GLU A 338 -26.94 15.94 7.90
C GLU A 338 -25.86 16.42 6.91
N THR A 339 -24.61 16.55 7.35
CA THR A 339 -23.44 16.93 6.54
C THR A 339 -22.75 15.75 5.86
N THR A 340 -23.37 14.57 5.76
CA THR A 340 -22.74 13.40 5.14
C THR A 340 -22.67 13.58 3.62
N HIS A 341 -21.46 13.62 3.07
CA HIS A 341 -21.16 13.76 1.65
C HIS A 341 -21.01 12.42 0.93
N VAL A 342 -20.41 11.44 1.60
CA VAL A 342 -20.07 10.13 1.01
C VAL A 342 -20.55 9.01 1.92
N ILE A 343 -21.29 8.06 1.35
CA ILE A 343 -21.69 6.82 2.02
C ILE A 343 -21.26 5.61 1.18
N ASP A 344 -20.35 4.80 1.73
CA ASP A 344 -20.00 3.50 1.17
C ASP A 344 -20.61 2.37 2.01
N LEU A 345 -21.58 1.70 1.40
CA LEU A 345 -22.31 0.55 1.92
C LEU A 345 -22.07 -0.71 1.08
N SER A 346 -20.96 -0.77 0.33
CA SER A 346 -20.69 -1.90 -0.53
C SER A 346 -20.56 -3.21 0.25
N PHE A 347 -20.94 -4.33 -0.37
CA PHE A 347 -20.83 -5.68 0.18
C PHE A 347 -21.53 -5.81 1.53
N ASN A 348 -22.82 -5.46 1.51
CA ASN A 348 -23.76 -5.62 2.61
C ASN A 348 -24.95 -6.50 2.13
N GLU A 349 -26.06 -6.49 2.87
CA GLU A 349 -27.25 -7.29 2.58
C GLU A 349 -28.48 -6.43 2.29
N ILE A 350 -28.27 -5.22 1.76
CA ILE A 350 -29.32 -4.23 1.50
C ILE A 350 -30.20 -4.71 0.33
N LYS A 351 -31.51 -4.67 0.52
CA LYS A 351 -32.49 -5.03 -0.53
C LYS A 351 -33.19 -3.82 -1.15
N GLU A 352 -33.36 -2.77 -0.36
CA GLU A 352 -34.06 -1.54 -0.74
C GLU A 352 -33.40 -0.35 -0.05
N ILE A 353 -33.51 0.82 -0.68
CA ILE A 353 -33.01 2.09 -0.16
C ILE A 353 -34.25 2.91 0.25
N PRO A 354 -34.41 3.28 1.54
CA PRO A 354 -35.53 4.11 1.98
C PRO A 354 -35.54 5.49 1.34
N ASP A 355 -36.72 6.05 1.10
CA ASP A 355 -36.92 7.31 0.38
C ASP A 355 -36.22 8.50 1.06
N GLU A 356 -36.12 8.44 2.39
CA GLU A 356 -35.46 9.45 3.20
C GLU A 356 -33.95 9.56 2.91
N PHE A 357 -33.31 8.54 2.31
CA PHE A 357 -31.91 8.64 1.87
C PHE A 357 -31.74 9.66 0.75
N PHE A 358 -32.75 9.78 -0.11
CA PHE A 358 -32.72 10.67 -1.27
C PHE A 358 -33.04 12.13 -0.90
N GLN A 359 -33.42 12.38 0.36
CA GLN A 359 -33.66 13.72 0.91
C GLN A 359 -32.43 14.30 1.63
N LEU A 360 -31.32 13.57 1.68
CA LEU A 360 -30.09 14.04 2.33
C LEU A 360 -29.40 15.08 1.44
N GLU A 361 -29.61 16.36 1.75
CA GLU A 361 -29.18 17.49 0.90
C GLU A 361 -27.67 17.54 0.63
N SER A 362 -26.86 17.07 1.59
CA SER A 362 -25.39 17.07 1.47
C SER A 362 -24.82 15.79 0.85
N LEU A 363 -25.63 14.77 0.56
CA LEU A 363 -25.15 13.48 0.05
C LEU A 363 -24.90 13.56 -1.46
N PHE A 364 -23.62 13.45 -1.85
CA PHE A 364 -23.19 13.51 -3.25
C PHE A 364 -22.77 12.13 -3.80
N ASP A 365 -22.18 11.28 -2.96
CA ASP A 365 -21.66 9.98 -3.36
C ASP A 365 -22.32 8.84 -2.58
N LEU A 366 -23.04 7.98 -3.30
CA LEU A 366 -23.67 6.79 -2.73
C LEU A 366 -23.15 5.52 -3.41
N ILE A 367 -22.43 4.70 -2.64
CA ILE A 367 -21.78 3.47 -3.12
C ILE A 367 -22.45 2.26 -2.47
N LEU A 368 -23.07 1.42 -3.29
CA LEU A 368 -23.92 0.29 -2.89
C LEU A 368 -23.52 -1.01 -3.60
N THR A 369 -22.27 -1.10 -4.07
CA THR A 369 -21.78 -2.23 -4.85
C THR A 369 -21.95 -3.55 -4.11
N GLY A 370 -22.38 -4.63 -4.78
CA GLY A 370 -22.39 -5.97 -4.18
C GLY A 370 -23.42 -6.15 -3.06
N ASN A 371 -24.60 -5.55 -3.20
CA ASN A 371 -25.73 -5.73 -2.29
C ASN A 371 -26.78 -6.68 -2.89
N LYS A 372 -28.01 -6.67 -2.35
CA LYS A 372 -29.15 -7.49 -2.80
C LYS A 372 -30.27 -6.62 -3.38
N ILE A 373 -29.93 -5.45 -3.93
CA ILE A 373 -30.89 -4.45 -4.43
C ILE A 373 -31.49 -4.92 -5.76
N THR A 374 -32.81 -5.05 -5.81
CA THR A 374 -33.54 -5.48 -7.02
C THR A 374 -34.23 -4.33 -7.75
N SER A 375 -34.45 -3.20 -7.07
CA SER A 375 -35.10 -2.00 -7.61
C SER A 375 -34.63 -0.76 -6.82
N VAL A 376 -34.64 0.40 -7.47
CA VAL A 376 -34.35 1.70 -6.85
C VAL A 376 -35.64 2.52 -6.83
N ASN A 377 -35.97 3.14 -5.69
CA ASN A 377 -37.19 3.94 -5.59
C ASN A 377 -37.11 5.17 -6.53
N PRO A 378 -38.18 5.50 -7.29
CA PRO A 378 -38.24 6.70 -8.14
C PRO A 378 -37.91 8.03 -7.44
N ASN A 379 -38.07 8.12 -6.11
CA ASN A 379 -37.73 9.31 -5.34
C ASN A 379 -36.24 9.70 -5.39
N ILE A 380 -35.36 8.84 -5.94
CA ILE A 380 -33.96 9.18 -6.22
C ILE A 380 -33.80 10.41 -7.12
N ILE A 381 -34.80 10.70 -7.97
CA ILE A 381 -34.81 11.89 -8.83
C ILE A 381 -34.70 13.21 -8.05
N ASN A 382 -35.13 13.21 -6.79
CA ASN A 382 -35.10 14.39 -5.92
C ASN A 382 -33.77 14.56 -5.16
N SER A 383 -32.79 13.68 -5.38
CA SER A 383 -31.51 13.72 -4.65
C SER A 383 -30.48 14.65 -5.31
N ASN A 384 -29.44 15.00 -4.53
CA ASN A 384 -28.29 15.78 -4.99
C ASN A 384 -27.10 14.88 -5.36
N LEU A 385 -27.35 13.60 -5.65
CA LEU A 385 -26.28 12.64 -5.95
C LEU A 385 -25.55 13.02 -7.24
N SER A 386 -24.24 13.25 -7.13
CA SER A 386 -23.33 13.38 -8.27
C SER A 386 -22.77 12.03 -8.71
N ARG A 387 -22.59 11.09 -7.77
CA ARG A 387 -22.07 9.75 -8.04
C ARG A 387 -22.94 8.67 -7.41
N LEU A 388 -23.38 7.72 -8.23
CA LEU A 388 -24.17 6.56 -7.80
C LEU A 388 -23.54 5.26 -8.29
N ASN A 389 -23.28 4.34 -7.37
CA ASN A 389 -22.77 3.02 -7.73
C ASN A 389 -23.65 1.91 -7.17
N LEU A 390 -24.29 1.20 -8.10
CA LEU A 390 -25.20 0.08 -7.88
C LEU A 390 -24.65 -1.23 -8.44
N SER A 391 -23.36 -1.27 -8.82
CA SER A 391 -22.75 -2.43 -9.47
C SER A 391 -22.89 -3.71 -8.62
N ALA A 392 -22.86 -4.88 -9.25
CA ALA A 392 -22.97 -6.19 -8.60
C ALA A 392 -24.25 -6.35 -7.74
N ASN A 393 -25.35 -5.71 -8.14
CA ASN A 393 -26.68 -5.93 -7.57
C ASN A 393 -27.57 -6.67 -8.57
N PRO A 394 -28.59 -7.43 -8.13
CA PRO A 394 -29.53 -8.12 -9.02
C PRO A 394 -30.54 -7.18 -9.72
N LEU A 395 -30.14 -5.96 -10.08
CA LEU A 395 -30.95 -4.91 -10.68
C LEU A 395 -31.10 -5.09 -12.20
N SER A 396 -32.29 -4.89 -12.76
CA SER A 396 -32.55 -5.02 -14.21
C SER A 396 -33.12 -3.78 -14.88
N GLU A 397 -33.51 -2.76 -14.10
CA GLU A 397 -34.09 -1.50 -14.57
C GLU A 397 -33.68 -0.36 -13.63
N LEU A 398 -33.77 0.88 -14.10
CA LEU A 398 -33.53 2.09 -13.31
C LEU A 398 -34.75 3.00 -13.39
N PRO A 399 -35.10 3.72 -12.30
CA PRO A 399 -36.01 4.85 -12.39
C PRO A 399 -35.33 6.01 -13.11
N GLU A 400 -36.07 7.11 -13.27
CA GLU A 400 -35.50 8.40 -13.64
C GLU A 400 -34.50 8.86 -12.57
N LEU A 401 -33.33 9.32 -13.01
CA LEU A 401 -32.20 9.67 -12.16
C LEU A 401 -32.11 11.20 -12.00
N PRO A 402 -31.53 11.71 -10.90
CA PRO A 402 -31.45 13.15 -10.67
C PRO A 402 -30.57 13.82 -11.72
N ASP A 403 -30.93 15.05 -12.10
CA ASP A 403 -30.13 15.87 -13.02
C ASP A 403 -28.72 16.16 -12.48
N SER A 404 -28.50 16.09 -11.17
CA SER A 404 -27.19 16.28 -10.55
C SER A 404 -26.19 15.15 -10.83
N LEU A 405 -26.65 13.99 -11.33
CA LEU A 405 -25.82 12.81 -11.49
C LEU A 405 -24.82 12.94 -12.63
N GLU A 406 -23.54 12.86 -12.31
CA GLU A 406 -22.41 12.93 -13.24
C GLU A 406 -21.82 11.53 -13.52
N GLU A 407 -21.86 10.62 -12.56
CA GLU A 407 -21.26 9.29 -12.68
C GLU A 407 -22.22 8.18 -12.23
N LEU A 408 -22.46 7.21 -13.12
CA LEU A 408 -23.29 6.04 -12.85
C LEU A 408 -22.52 4.74 -13.06
N TYR A 409 -22.53 3.88 -12.04
CA TYR A 409 -21.92 2.56 -12.09
C TYR A 409 -22.96 1.46 -11.84
N ILE A 410 -23.18 0.61 -12.84
CA ILE A 410 -24.14 -0.50 -12.86
C ILE A 410 -23.51 -1.76 -13.45
N ASN A 411 -22.21 -1.97 -13.21
CA ASN A 411 -21.50 -3.15 -13.70
C ASN A 411 -22.05 -4.44 -13.06
N ASP A 412 -21.97 -5.58 -13.76
CA ASP A 412 -22.32 -6.90 -13.24
C ASP A 412 -23.74 -6.98 -12.62
N CYS A 413 -24.69 -6.29 -13.24
CA CYS A 413 -26.11 -6.31 -12.92
C CYS A 413 -26.88 -7.26 -13.88
N ASN A 414 -28.20 -7.09 -14.02
CA ASN A 414 -29.06 -7.90 -14.88
C ASN A 414 -29.68 -7.11 -16.04
N PHE A 415 -29.10 -5.97 -16.44
CA PHE A 415 -29.66 -5.11 -17.50
C PHE A 415 -29.60 -5.79 -18.87
N LYS A 416 -30.72 -5.76 -19.58
CA LYS A 416 -30.81 -6.19 -21.00
C LYS A 416 -30.88 -5.00 -21.96
N THR A 417 -31.42 -3.89 -21.48
CA THR A 417 -31.50 -2.59 -22.13
C THR A 417 -31.37 -1.53 -21.02
N LEU A 418 -31.08 -0.29 -21.39
CA LEU A 418 -31.23 0.87 -20.52
C LEU A 418 -32.44 1.68 -20.99
N ASP A 419 -33.19 2.26 -20.04
CA ASP A 419 -34.40 3.05 -20.33
C ASP A 419 -34.03 4.34 -21.10
N GLU A 420 -34.87 4.74 -22.06
CA GLU A 420 -34.74 5.99 -22.82
C GLU A 420 -34.73 7.23 -21.91
N LYS A 421 -35.32 7.16 -20.71
CA LYS A 421 -35.23 8.24 -19.72
C LYS A 421 -33.79 8.59 -19.33
N LEU A 422 -32.85 7.64 -19.45
CA LEU A 422 -31.43 7.93 -19.20
C LEU A 422 -30.85 8.91 -20.22
N ALA A 423 -31.43 8.99 -21.44
CA ALA A 423 -31.05 9.98 -22.45
C ALA A 423 -31.46 11.41 -22.08
N GLU A 424 -32.41 11.57 -21.15
CA GLU A 424 -32.87 12.89 -20.70
C GLU A 424 -31.93 13.52 -19.68
N ASN A 425 -31.04 12.73 -19.05
CA ASN A 425 -30.05 13.23 -18.12
C ASN A 425 -28.97 14.03 -18.86
N LYS A 426 -28.84 15.31 -18.52
CA LYS A 426 -27.98 16.28 -19.23
C LYS A 426 -26.58 16.40 -18.65
N ASN A 427 -26.32 15.81 -17.48
CA ASN A 427 -25.08 15.98 -16.75
C ASN A 427 -24.31 14.67 -16.56
N LEU A 428 -24.85 13.53 -16.99
CA LEU A 428 -24.16 12.24 -16.90
C LEU A 428 -22.93 12.22 -17.82
N ILE A 429 -21.74 12.28 -17.23
CA ILE A 429 -20.45 12.30 -17.91
C ILE A 429 -19.90 10.88 -18.07
N THR A 430 -20.12 10.03 -17.08
CA THR A 430 -19.48 8.71 -16.99
C THR A 430 -20.51 7.61 -16.73
N LEU A 431 -20.51 6.58 -17.59
CA LEU A 431 -21.36 5.39 -17.46
C LEU A 431 -20.52 4.11 -17.48
N HIS A 432 -20.59 3.36 -16.38
CA HIS A 432 -20.02 2.01 -16.28
C HIS A 432 -21.13 0.97 -16.22
N ALA A 433 -21.25 0.14 -17.26
CA ALA A 433 -22.25 -0.91 -17.38
C ALA A 433 -21.68 -2.25 -17.92
N ASN A 434 -20.43 -2.54 -17.58
CA ASN A 434 -19.75 -3.79 -17.92
C ASN A 434 -20.49 -5.01 -17.36
N GLY A 435 -20.35 -6.18 -18.00
CA GLY A 435 -20.81 -7.46 -17.42
C GLY A 435 -22.33 -7.61 -17.33
N ASN A 436 -23.09 -6.86 -18.13
CA ASN A 436 -24.54 -6.96 -18.23
C ASN A 436 -24.94 -7.83 -19.45
N LYS A 437 -26.20 -7.71 -19.89
CA LYS A 437 -26.74 -8.39 -21.08
C LYS A 437 -27.26 -7.36 -22.09
N LEU A 438 -26.64 -6.18 -22.13
CA LEU A 438 -27.07 -5.07 -22.99
C LEU A 438 -26.89 -5.45 -24.46
N THR A 439 -27.97 -5.33 -25.23
CA THR A 439 -27.92 -5.43 -26.70
C THR A 439 -27.94 -4.07 -27.38
N THR A 440 -28.45 -3.05 -26.70
CA THR A 440 -28.48 -1.64 -27.11
C THR A 440 -28.40 -0.73 -25.89
N ILE A 441 -28.07 0.55 -26.11
CA ILE A 441 -28.19 1.63 -25.13
C ILE A 441 -28.81 2.86 -25.79
N PRO A 442 -29.52 3.73 -25.05
CA PRO A 442 -30.03 4.99 -25.58
C PRO A 442 -28.88 5.98 -25.84
N TYR A 443 -29.15 6.99 -26.68
CA TYR A 443 -28.19 8.06 -26.95
C TYR A 443 -28.17 9.06 -25.81
N ILE A 444 -27.08 9.11 -25.03
CA ILE A 444 -26.93 10.01 -23.89
C ILE A 444 -25.99 11.17 -24.30
N PRO A 445 -26.50 12.41 -24.47
CA PRO A 445 -25.73 13.47 -25.12
C PRO A 445 -24.49 13.97 -24.37
N SER A 446 -24.49 13.86 -23.04
CA SER A 446 -23.46 14.42 -22.15
C SER A 446 -22.27 13.49 -21.87
N LEU A 447 -22.36 12.22 -22.29
CA LEU A 447 -21.33 11.23 -21.97
C LEU A 447 -19.97 11.60 -22.57
N GLN A 448 -18.93 11.37 -21.77
CA GLN A 448 -17.53 11.46 -22.17
C GLN A 448 -16.80 10.13 -21.94
N ASN A 449 -17.21 9.34 -20.94
CA ASN A 449 -16.58 8.06 -20.62
C ASN A 449 -17.62 6.96 -20.59
N ILE A 450 -17.37 5.87 -21.33
CA ILE A 450 -18.28 4.74 -21.37
C ILE A 450 -17.56 3.40 -21.29
N GLU A 451 -18.04 2.55 -20.38
CA GLU A 451 -17.56 1.19 -20.16
C GLU A 451 -18.73 0.22 -20.37
N LEU A 452 -18.73 -0.50 -21.50
CA LEU A 452 -19.76 -1.50 -21.88
C LEU A 452 -19.15 -2.87 -22.17
N ALA A 453 -17.98 -3.17 -21.62
CA ALA A 453 -17.31 -4.44 -21.83
C ALA A 453 -18.14 -5.63 -21.34
N SER A 454 -18.00 -6.80 -21.96
CA SER A 454 -18.69 -8.04 -21.58
C SER A 454 -20.22 -7.89 -21.59
N ASN A 455 -20.77 -7.44 -22.72
CA ASN A 455 -22.21 -7.32 -22.96
C ASN A 455 -22.61 -8.13 -24.21
N GLY A 456 -23.84 -7.94 -24.70
CA GLY A 456 -24.38 -8.59 -25.89
C GLY A 456 -24.48 -7.67 -27.11
N LEU A 457 -23.67 -6.61 -27.21
CA LEU A 457 -23.77 -5.64 -28.30
C LEU A 457 -23.33 -6.28 -29.62
N THR A 458 -24.18 -6.21 -30.65
CA THR A 458 -23.85 -6.67 -32.01
C THR A 458 -23.40 -5.53 -32.93
N GLU A 459 -23.66 -4.29 -32.52
CA GLU A 459 -23.28 -3.07 -33.20
C GLU A 459 -22.73 -2.05 -32.20
N CYS A 460 -21.90 -1.12 -32.70
CA CYS A 460 -21.44 -0.01 -31.87
C CYS A 460 -22.63 0.91 -31.56
N PRO A 461 -22.88 1.27 -30.29
CA PRO A 461 -23.96 2.18 -29.95
C PRO A 461 -23.70 3.58 -30.54
N LYS A 462 -24.77 4.36 -30.71
CA LYS A 462 -24.65 5.76 -31.09
C LYS A 462 -24.09 6.55 -29.90
N LEU A 463 -22.90 7.12 -30.07
CA LEU A 463 -22.21 7.89 -29.04
C LEU A 463 -22.20 9.38 -29.38
N PRO A 464 -22.23 10.27 -28.36
CA PRO A 464 -22.13 11.71 -28.58
C PRO A 464 -20.74 12.11 -29.08
N ASN A 465 -20.62 13.36 -29.51
CA ASN A 465 -19.33 13.98 -29.76
C ASN A 465 -18.66 14.28 -28.41
N GLY A 466 -17.32 14.29 -28.37
CA GLY A 466 -16.61 14.64 -27.13
C GLY A 466 -16.29 13.45 -26.22
N MET A 467 -16.51 12.22 -26.68
CA MET A 467 -16.06 11.02 -25.97
C MET A 467 -14.54 11.04 -25.77
N ILE A 468 -14.10 10.84 -24.53
CA ILE A 468 -12.71 10.75 -24.11
C ILE A 468 -12.28 9.29 -24.00
N SER A 469 -13.15 8.43 -23.44
CA SER A 469 -12.86 7.01 -23.22
C SER A 469 -14.01 6.12 -23.64
N ILE A 470 -13.71 5.10 -24.46
CA ILE A 470 -14.68 4.13 -24.94
C ILE A 470 -14.12 2.71 -24.73
N ASN A 471 -14.83 1.91 -23.95
CA ASN A 471 -14.57 0.48 -23.82
C ASN A 471 -15.79 -0.35 -24.24
N LEU A 472 -15.63 -1.12 -25.32
CA LEU A 472 -16.61 -2.02 -25.91
C LEU A 472 -16.10 -3.47 -25.94
N ALA A 473 -15.09 -3.81 -25.14
CA ALA A 473 -14.45 -5.13 -25.17
C ALA A 473 -15.43 -6.29 -24.92
N PHE A 474 -15.14 -7.49 -25.42
CA PHE A 474 -15.98 -8.69 -25.20
C PHE A 474 -17.46 -8.49 -25.55
N ASN A 475 -17.72 -7.92 -26.72
CA ASN A 475 -19.03 -7.87 -27.32
C ASN A 475 -19.04 -8.71 -28.61
N SER A 476 -20.10 -8.60 -29.41
CA SER A 476 -20.26 -9.29 -30.69
C SER A 476 -20.28 -8.30 -31.87
N ILE A 477 -19.54 -7.19 -31.78
CA ILE A 477 -19.51 -6.14 -32.80
C ILE A 477 -18.68 -6.59 -33.99
N GLU A 478 -19.28 -6.62 -35.19
CA GLU A 478 -18.57 -7.01 -36.41
C GLU A 478 -17.88 -5.85 -37.14
N ASN A 479 -18.39 -4.62 -36.99
CA ASN A 479 -17.82 -3.45 -37.64
C ASN A 479 -17.89 -2.24 -36.70
N LEU A 480 -16.79 -1.50 -36.60
CA LEU A 480 -16.76 -0.23 -35.88
C LEU A 480 -17.03 0.91 -36.87
N PRO A 481 -18.04 1.78 -36.65
CA PRO A 481 -18.28 2.94 -37.50
C PRO A 481 -17.25 4.04 -37.21
N GLU A 482 -17.24 5.08 -38.04
CA GLU A 482 -16.51 6.30 -37.72
C GLU A 482 -17.14 6.98 -36.50
N LEU A 483 -16.32 7.23 -35.47
CA LEU A 483 -16.74 7.90 -34.26
C LEU A 483 -16.61 9.41 -34.45
N ASN A 484 -17.57 10.17 -33.93
CA ASN A 484 -17.58 11.63 -34.05
C ASN A 484 -16.58 12.35 -33.11
N SER A 485 -15.90 11.61 -32.23
CA SER A 485 -15.02 12.13 -31.17
C SER A 485 -13.54 12.15 -31.56
N LYS A 486 -13.25 12.49 -32.81
CA LYS A 486 -11.88 12.47 -33.38
C LYS A 486 -10.89 13.35 -32.61
N ASP A 487 -11.34 14.52 -32.16
CA ASP A 487 -10.48 15.52 -31.54
C ASP A 487 -10.34 15.36 -30.02
N THR A 488 -11.04 14.39 -29.42
CA THR A 488 -11.16 14.23 -27.96
C THR A 488 -10.88 12.81 -27.47
N LEU A 489 -11.07 11.79 -28.31
CA LEU A 489 -10.93 10.40 -27.90
C LEU A 489 -9.47 10.04 -27.58
N GLU A 490 -9.22 9.67 -26.34
CA GLU A 490 -7.89 9.28 -25.84
C GLU A 490 -7.72 7.78 -25.66
N PHE A 491 -8.80 7.08 -25.32
CA PHE A 491 -8.80 5.65 -25.03
C PHE A 491 -9.90 4.94 -25.81
N LEU A 492 -9.51 3.90 -26.57
CA LEU A 492 -10.43 3.03 -27.29
C LEU A 492 -10.06 1.56 -27.08
N ASP A 493 -10.94 0.81 -26.42
CA ASP A 493 -10.86 -0.65 -26.31
C ASP A 493 -12.04 -1.29 -27.03
N VAL A 494 -11.74 -2.06 -28.08
CA VAL A 494 -12.73 -2.86 -28.83
C VAL A 494 -12.30 -4.33 -28.90
N SER A 495 -11.45 -4.74 -27.96
CA SER A 495 -10.87 -6.08 -27.92
C SER A 495 -11.94 -7.16 -27.83
N TYR A 496 -11.62 -8.36 -28.32
CA TYR A 496 -12.49 -9.54 -28.25
C TYR A 496 -13.88 -9.33 -28.84
N ASN A 497 -13.95 -8.53 -29.90
CA ASN A 497 -15.08 -8.45 -30.81
C ASN A 497 -14.72 -9.16 -32.14
N PRO A 498 -15.68 -9.76 -32.85
CA PRO A 498 -15.48 -10.35 -34.18
C PRO A 498 -15.32 -9.28 -35.28
N LEU A 499 -14.56 -8.21 -35.01
CA LEU A 499 -14.38 -7.07 -35.90
C LEU A 499 -13.73 -7.52 -37.22
N LYS A 500 -14.43 -7.24 -38.32
CA LYS A 500 -13.98 -7.41 -39.71
C LYS A 500 -13.32 -6.13 -40.24
N SER A 501 -13.73 -4.97 -39.73
CA SER A 501 -13.17 -3.67 -40.11
C SER A 501 -13.28 -2.63 -38.98
N ILE A 502 -12.41 -1.62 -39.04
CA ILE A 502 -12.45 -0.40 -38.21
C ILE A 502 -12.29 0.84 -39.11
N PRO A 503 -12.75 2.04 -38.70
CA PRO A 503 -12.60 3.24 -39.51
C PRO A 503 -11.13 3.67 -39.60
N SER A 504 -10.84 4.62 -40.49
CA SER A 504 -9.54 5.30 -40.49
C SER A 504 -9.34 6.05 -39.18
N LEU A 505 -8.20 5.81 -38.51
CA LEU A 505 -7.86 6.47 -37.25
C LEU A 505 -6.92 7.68 -37.43
N LYS A 506 -6.70 8.11 -38.68
CA LYS A 506 -5.81 9.24 -39.02
C LYS A 506 -6.15 10.54 -38.29
N SER A 507 -7.44 10.89 -38.27
CA SER A 507 -7.93 12.12 -37.66
C SER A 507 -8.06 12.08 -36.14
N TYR A 508 -7.73 10.97 -35.48
CA TYR A 508 -7.89 10.80 -34.03
C TYR A 508 -6.65 11.30 -33.28
N ILE A 509 -6.42 12.61 -33.32
CA ILE A 509 -5.14 13.21 -32.90
C ILE A 509 -4.84 13.07 -31.40
N GLN A 510 -5.86 12.90 -30.57
CA GLN A 510 -5.71 12.71 -29.12
C GLN A 510 -5.62 11.24 -28.70
N LEU A 511 -5.73 10.28 -29.64
CA LEU A 511 -5.77 8.86 -29.30
C LEU A 511 -4.43 8.39 -28.74
N LYS A 512 -4.40 8.12 -27.42
CA LYS A 512 -3.21 7.68 -26.69
C LYS A 512 -3.18 6.16 -26.53
N TYR A 513 -4.33 5.52 -26.38
CA TYR A 513 -4.45 4.09 -26.08
C TYR A 513 -5.45 3.41 -27.01
N LEU A 514 -5.00 2.37 -27.70
CA LEU A 514 -5.82 1.59 -28.62
C LEU A 514 -5.66 0.09 -28.37
N ILE A 515 -6.74 -0.58 -27.98
CA ILE A 515 -6.75 -2.01 -27.67
C ILE A 515 -7.64 -2.75 -28.68
N LEU A 516 -7.00 -3.59 -29.49
CA LEU A 516 -7.58 -4.36 -30.60
C LEU A 516 -7.37 -5.87 -30.39
N THR A 517 -6.97 -6.28 -29.20
CA THR A 517 -6.61 -7.65 -28.87
C THR A 517 -7.76 -8.61 -29.17
N GLY A 518 -7.46 -9.78 -29.74
CA GLY A 518 -8.45 -10.83 -29.98
C GLY A 518 -9.52 -10.48 -31.02
N THR A 519 -9.29 -9.45 -31.85
CA THR A 519 -10.15 -9.13 -33.00
C THR A 519 -9.78 -9.95 -34.23
N LEU A 520 -10.69 -10.06 -35.21
CA LEU A 520 -10.47 -10.78 -36.48
C LEU A 520 -9.99 -9.85 -37.61
N LEU A 521 -9.46 -8.68 -37.26
CA LEU A 521 -9.05 -7.67 -38.23
C LEU A 521 -7.88 -8.19 -39.08
N ASN A 522 -8.06 -8.11 -40.40
CA ASN A 522 -7.03 -8.36 -41.40
C ASN A 522 -6.97 -7.16 -42.36
N MET A 523 -6.33 -6.08 -41.92
CA MET A 523 -6.28 -4.82 -42.65
C MET A 523 -5.07 -3.97 -42.26
N THR A 524 -4.79 -2.96 -43.09
CA THR A 524 -3.83 -1.91 -42.73
C THR A 524 -4.54 -0.80 -41.95
N VAL A 525 -4.04 -0.46 -40.77
CA VAL A 525 -4.55 0.66 -39.96
C VAL A 525 -3.56 1.82 -40.05
N SER A 526 -4.05 2.99 -40.46
CA SER A 526 -3.23 4.19 -40.63
C SER A 526 -3.54 5.24 -39.56
N PHE A 527 -2.50 5.97 -39.16
CA PHE A 527 -2.54 7.04 -38.17
C PHE A 527 -1.77 8.25 -38.70
N ASP A 528 -2.23 9.46 -38.41
CA ASP A 528 -1.41 10.67 -38.63
C ASP A 528 -0.48 10.91 -37.43
N HIS A 529 -0.93 10.53 -36.23
CA HIS A 529 -0.15 10.52 -34.99
C HIS A 529 -0.23 9.13 -34.35
N MET A 530 0.92 8.53 -34.05
CA MET A 530 0.96 7.18 -33.49
C MET A 530 0.50 7.21 -32.02
N PRO A 531 -0.48 6.39 -31.60
CA PRO A 531 -0.85 6.27 -30.20
C PRO A 531 0.34 5.84 -29.32
N ILE A 532 0.34 6.29 -28.07
CA ILE A 532 1.35 5.93 -27.05
C ILE A 532 1.36 4.41 -26.81
N TYR A 533 0.19 3.77 -26.86
CA TYR A 533 0.03 2.33 -26.76
C TYR A 533 -0.94 1.79 -27.80
N ILE A 534 -0.51 0.72 -28.48
CA ILE A 534 -1.38 -0.18 -29.20
C ILE A 534 -1.19 -1.61 -28.69
N ASP A 535 -2.29 -2.26 -28.32
CA ASP A 535 -2.34 -3.72 -28.21
C ASP A 535 -3.11 -4.28 -29.39
N SER A 536 -2.46 -5.12 -30.18
CA SER A 536 -3.05 -5.80 -31.34
C SER A 536 -2.85 -7.30 -31.24
N THR A 537 -2.70 -7.81 -30.02
CA THR A 537 -2.40 -9.23 -29.80
C THR A 537 -3.50 -10.09 -30.42
N SER A 538 -3.11 -11.05 -31.28
CA SER A 538 -4.02 -11.92 -32.04
C SER A 538 -4.84 -11.26 -33.17
N ALA A 539 -4.64 -9.98 -33.48
CA ALA A 539 -5.16 -9.33 -34.69
C ALA A 539 -4.12 -9.37 -35.83
N GLN A 540 -4.54 -9.51 -37.09
CA GLN A 540 -3.66 -9.45 -38.27
C GLN A 540 -3.60 -8.03 -38.83
N ILE A 541 -3.04 -7.11 -38.06
CA ILE A 541 -2.94 -5.69 -38.44
C ILE A 541 -1.57 -5.40 -39.02
N SER A 542 -1.54 -4.87 -40.24
CA SER A 542 -0.34 -4.24 -40.81
C SER A 542 -0.37 -2.74 -40.56
N PHE A 543 0.80 -2.15 -40.32
CA PHE A 543 0.97 -0.69 -40.28
C PHE A 543 1.69 -0.25 -41.56
N PRO A 544 1.36 0.92 -42.14
CA PRO A 544 2.01 1.40 -43.35
C PRO A 544 3.53 1.38 -43.21
N PRO A 545 4.28 0.92 -44.23
CA PRO A 545 5.73 0.95 -44.19
C PRO A 545 6.24 2.39 -44.19
N LYS A 546 6.68 2.85 -43.00
CA LYS A 546 7.48 4.05 -42.71
C LYS A 546 6.82 5.43 -42.94
N THR A 547 6.38 6.02 -41.83
CA THR A 547 6.87 7.34 -41.40
C THR A 547 7.45 7.17 -40.00
N ILE A 548 8.69 6.67 -39.93
CA ILE A 548 9.45 6.59 -38.68
C ILE A 548 9.96 8.00 -38.40
N TYR A 549 9.35 8.73 -37.47
CA TYR A 549 10.03 9.88 -36.86
C TYR A 549 11.08 9.34 -35.89
N PRO A 550 12.38 9.61 -36.12
CA PRO A 550 13.43 9.08 -35.28
C PRO A 550 13.62 10.00 -34.07
N TYR A 551 13.24 9.56 -32.87
CA TYR A 551 13.88 10.01 -31.64
C TYR A 551 14.06 8.83 -30.69
N TYR A 552 15.03 7.98 -31.01
CA TYR A 552 15.61 7.04 -30.07
C TYR A 552 17.00 7.55 -29.70
N ASN A 553 17.10 8.27 -28.60
CA ASN A 553 18.38 8.56 -27.96
C ASN A 553 18.44 7.85 -26.61
N PHE A 554 19.30 6.83 -26.49
CA PHE A 554 19.40 5.91 -25.36
C PHE A 554 19.92 6.55 -24.05
N ASN A 555 20.04 7.88 -23.99
CA ASN A 555 20.54 8.63 -22.85
C ASN A 555 19.64 9.81 -22.41
N SER A 556 18.47 10.03 -23.02
CA SER A 556 17.57 11.11 -22.57
C SER A 556 16.57 10.63 -21.53
N THR A 557 16.45 11.40 -20.46
CA THR A 557 15.52 11.22 -19.33
C THR A 557 14.10 11.67 -19.64
N THR A 558 13.68 11.64 -20.90
CA THR A 558 12.37 12.09 -21.36
C THR A 558 11.49 10.89 -21.69
N GLU A 559 10.26 10.94 -21.16
CA GLU A 559 9.17 10.03 -21.46
C GLU A 559 8.88 10.05 -22.96
N GLU A 560 8.88 8.89 -23.62
CA GLU A 560 8.12 8.67 -24.85
C GLU A 560 8.16 7.18 -25.21
N GLY A 561 6.97 6.61 -25.44
CA GLY A 561 6.74 5.18 -25.56
C GLY A 561 7.03 4.61 -26.94
N SER A 562 7.31 3.30 -26.97
CA SER A 562 6.97 2.46 -28.11
C SER A 562 6.63 1.06 -27.58
N ARG A 563 5.43 0.57 -27.90
CA ARG A 563 4.93 -0.76 -27.51
C ARG A 563 4.60 -1.57 -28.76
N TYR A 564 5.17 -2.77 -28.88
CA TYR A 564 4.68 -3.88 -29.73
C TYR A 564 5.26 -5.23 -29.28
N ARG A 565 4.43 -6.17 -28.78
CA ARG A 565 4.36 -7.57 -29.25
C ARG A 565 3.29 -8.38 -28.50
N SER A 566 2.45 -9.03 -29.30
CA SER A 566 1.88 -10.35 -29.03
C SER A 566 2.96 -11.34 -28.61
N ILE A 567 2.72 -12.05 -27.50
CA ILE A 567 3.07 -13.46 -27.39
C ILE A 567 1.81 -14.24 -26.97
N ASN A 568 1.45 -15.22 -27.80
CA ASN A 568 0.23 -16.04 -27.84
C ASN A 568 -0.21 -16.83 -26.59
N ASN A 569 -0.03 -16.42 -25.32
CA ASN A 569 -0.50 -17.25 -24.18
C ASN A 569 -0.84 -16.53 -22.84
N PHE A 570 -0.98 -15.20 -22.78
CA PHE A 570 -1.36 -14.51 -21.53
C PHE A 570 -2.14 -13.21 -21.78
N VAL A 571 -2.79 -12.69 -20.73
CA VAL A 571 -3.67 -11.52 -20.77
C VAL A 571 -3.37 -10.58 -19.62
N VAL A 572 -3.26 -9.29 -19.93
CA VAL A 572 -2.92 -8.23 -18.97
C VAL A 572 -4.05 -7.21 -18.97
N TYR A 573 -4.54 -6.84 -17.79
CA TYR A 573 -5.53 -5.77 -17.60
C TYR A 573 -5.01 -4.79 -16.53
N THR A 574 -4.96 -3.49 -16.86
CA THR A 574 -4.66 -2.39 -15.92
C THR A 574 -5.70 -1.28 -16.04
N THR A 575 -6.27 -0.79 -14.93
CA THR A 575 -7.51 0.04 -14.95
C THR A 575 -7.36 1.44 -15.47
N LYS A 576 -6.16 2.03 -15.43
CA LYS A 576 -5.91 3.37 -15.96
C LYS A 576 -4.47 3.48 -16.43
N PRO A 577 -4.24 4.04 -17.61
CA PRO A 577 -3.07 4.85 -17.85
C PRO A 577 -3.50 6.33 -17.71
N SER A 578 -3.90 6.75 -16.51
CA SER A 578 -4.40 8.11 -16.26
C SER A 578 -3.26 9.13 -16.24
N GLU A 579 -3.56 10.33 -16.75
CA GLU A 579 -2.70 11.51 -16.92
C GLU A 579 -2.14 12.16 -15.64
N TYR A 580 -2.09 11.43 -14.53
CA TYR A 580 -1.32 11.85 -13.36
C TYR A 580 -0.05 10.99 -13.26
N PHE A 581 1.06 11.58 -13.70
CA PHE A 581 2.39 10.99 -13.61
C PHE A 581 2.78 10.59 -12.17
N ASN A 582 3.61 9.52 -12.09
CA ASN A 582 4.47 9.04 -11.00
C ASN A 582 4.02 7.85 -10.14
N HIS A 583 2.78 7.37 -10.20
CA HIS A 583 2.37 6.15 -9.48
C HIS A 583 1.80 5.15 -10.48
N GLY A 584 2.54 4.09 -10.79
CA GLY A 584 2.18 3.17 -11.86
C GLY A 584 2.68 1.78 -11.55
N ASP A 585 1.75 0.83 -11.58
CA ASP A 585 2.09 -0.58 -11.55
C ASP A 585 2.86 -0.95 -12.83
N PHE A 586 4.01 -1.59 -12.67
CA PHE A 586 4.83 -2.08 -13.77
C PHE A 586 4.57 -3.58 -13.96
N ILE A 587 3.88 -3.93 -15.04
CA ILE A 587 3.66 -5.31 -15.43
C ILE A 587 4.75 -5.75 -16.39
N ILE A 588 5.40 -6.86 -16.05
CA ILE A 588 6.41 -7.50 -16.87
C ILE A 588 5.77 -8.72 -17.51
N SER A 589 5.76 -8.73 -18.84
CA SER A 589 5.83 -9.97 -19.59
C SER A 589 7.11 -9.92 -20.41
N GLN A 590 8.07 -10.80 -20.10
CA GLN A 590 9.25 -10.94 -20.95
C GLN A 590 9.46 -12.42 -21.26
N ILE A 591 9.37 -12.74 -22.55
CA ILE A 591 9.96 -13.95 -23.10
C ILE A 591 11.34 -13.56 -23.61
N PRO A 592 12.43 -14.05 -23.00
CA PRO A 592 13.74 -13.90 -23.61
C PRO A 592 13.71 -14.58 -24.98
N PRO A 593 14.23 -13.97 -26.05
CA PRO A 593 14.16 -14.51 -27.42
C PRO A 593 14.87 -15.86 -27.63
N LYS A 594 15.36 -16.51 -26.57
CA LYS A 594 16.10 -17.79 -26.61
C LYS A 594 15.87 -18.72 -25.39
N VAL A 595 14.81 -18.55 -24.59
CA VAL A 595 14.61 -19.40 -23.39
C VAL A 595 13.18 -19.94 -23.29
N SER A 596 13.07 -21.25 -23.10
CA SER A 596 11.87 -22.10 -23.05
C SER A 596 10.99 -21.95 -21.78
N SER A 597 11.05 -20.83 -21.06
CA SER A 597 10.30 -20.66 -19.81
C SER A 597 9.83 -19.20 -19.64
N PRO A 598 8.53 -18.90 -19.80
CA PRO A 598 8.01 -17.55 -19.67
C PRO A 598 8.05 -17.08 -18.21
N VAL A 599 8.34 -15.78 -18.02
CA VAL A 599 8.27 -15.10 -16.72
C VAL A 599 7.23 -14.00 -16.78
N PHE A 600 6.40 -13.97 -15.74
CA PHE A 600 5.29 -13.07 -15.52
C PHE A 600 5.56 -12.27 -14.25
N GLY A 601 5.16 -11.01 -14.20
CA GLY A 601 5.15 -10.31 -12.93
C GLY A 601 4.36 -9.01 -12.92
N ILE A 602 3.83 -8.67 -11.75
CA ILE A 602 3.24 -7.38 -11.41
C ILE A 602 4.13 -6.75 -10.36
N ILE A 603 4.55 -5.52 -10.57
CA ILE A 603 5.19 -4.67 -9.57
C ILE A 603 4.26 -3.50 -9.31
N ASP A 604 3.74 -3.44 -8.11
CA ASP A 604 2.84 -2.42 -7.62
C ASP A 604 3.61 -1.41 -6.76
N ARG A 605 3.45 -0.12 -7.10
CA ARG A 605 4.21 0.97 -6.45
C ARG A 605 3.56 2.36 -6.50
N THR A 606 3.64 3.02 -5.35
CA THR A 606 3.15 4.37 -5.02
C THR A 606 4.14 5.53 -5.23
N SER A 607 5.22 5.45 -6.03
CA SER A 607 6.11 6.64 -6.17
C SER A 607 6.96 6.84 -7.44
N ASN A 608 7.38 5.79 -8.20
CA ASN A 608 8.15 6.01 -9.43
C ASN A 608 8.22 4.78 -10.37
N ILE A 609 7.81 4.95 -11.64
CA ILE A 609 7.86 3.91 -12.69
C ILE A 609 9.30 3.51 -13.10
N ARG A 610 10.27 4.44 -13.03
CA ARG A 610 11.68 4.18 -13.41
C ARG A 610 12.31 3.12 -12.51
N GLU A 611 11.99 3.17 -11.23
CA GLU A 611 12.53 2.23 -10.25
C GLU A 611 11.90 0.85 -10.37
N ALA A 612 10.59 0.77 -10.63
CA ALA A 612 9.91 -0.48 -10.94
C ALA A 612 10.50 -1.15 -12.18
N LYS A 613 10.82 -0.37 -13.22
CA LYS A 613 11.54 -0.84 -14.42
C LYS A 613 12.96 -1.32 -14.12
N ILE A 614 13.74 -0.57 -13.33
CA ILE A 614 15.09 -1.00 -12.92
C ILE A 614 15.02 -2.32 -12.15
N PHE A 615 14.07 -2.45 -11.23
CA PHE A 615 13.86 -3.69 -10.47
C PHE A 615 13.50 -4.85 -11.40
N ALA A 616 12.53 -4.65 -12.29
CA ALA A 616 12.11 -5.60 -13.30
C ALA A 616 13.26 -6.13 -14.15
N ASP A 617 14.03 -5.23 -14.75
CA ASP A 617 15.15 -5.57 -15.63
C ASP A 617 16.20 -6.38 -14.89
N LYS A 618 16.49 -6.02 -13.63
CA LYS A 618 17.47 -6.73 -12.80
C LYS A 618 16.96 -8.06 -12.29
N MET A 619 15.67 -8.16 -11.99
CA MET A 619 15.02 -9.44 -11.68
C MET A 619 15.17 -10.40 -12.84
N LEU A 620 14.84 -9.98 -14.07
CA LEU A 620 14.94 -10.79 -15.27
C LEU A 620 16.40 -11.14 -15.61
N GLU A 621 17.32 -10.18 -15.55
CA GLU A 621 18.75 -10.41 -15.79
C GLU A 621 19.33 -11.42 -14.79
N SER A 622 18.93 -11.31 -13.51
CA SER A 622 19.38 -12.21 -12.46
C SER A 622 18.75 -13.60 -12.60
N LEU A 623 17.47 -13.71 -12.95
CA LEU A 623 16.79 -14.98 -13.21
C LEU A 623 17.40 -15.71 -14.40
N LYS A 624 17.72 -15.00 -15.50
CA LYS A 624 18.45 -15.58 -16.65
C LYS A 624 19.78 -16.22 -16.24
N LYS A 625 20.49 -15.62 -15.27
CA LYS A 625 21.78 -16.12 -14.78
C LYS A 625 21.66 -17.19 -13.70
N SER A 626 20.63 -17.13 -12.87
CA SER A 626 20.47 -17.98 -11.68
C SER A 626 19.49 -19.15 -11.84
N GLY A 627 18.79 -19.20 -12.99
CA GLY A 627 17.79 -20.20 -13.33
C GLY A 627 16.43 -19.93 -12.68
N TYR A 628 15.37 -20.50 -13.27
CA TYR A 628 14.00 -20.39 -12.76
C TYR A 628 13.74 -21.46 -11.69
N THR A 629 14.43 -21.34 -10.55
CA THR A 629 14.27 -22.22 -9.39
C THR A 629 13.96 -21.39 -8.14
N LYS A 630 13.50 -22.01 -7.04
CA LYS A 630 13.32 -21.28 -5.76
C LYS A 630 14.59 -20.54 -5.34
N LYS A 631 15.76 -21.16 -5.52
CA LYS A 631 17.08 -20.56 -5.21
C LYS A 631 17.42 -19.41 -6.16
N GLY A 632 17.07 -19.55 -7.44
CA GLY A 632 17.26 -18.51 -8.45
C GLY A 632 16.42 -17.27 -8.16
N PHE A 633 15.11 -17.44 -7.92
CA PHE A 633 14.22 -16.36 -7.47
C PHE A 633 14.75 -15.66 -6.22
N LYS A 634 15.22 -16.41 -5.22
CA LYS A 634 15.77 -15.82 -3.99
C LYS A 634 16.96 -14.93 -4.26
N LYS A 635 17.89 -15.40 -5.10
CA LYS A 635 19.07 -14.63 -5.54
C LYS A 635 18.67 -13.41 -6.38
N ALA A 636 17.67 -13.55 -7.25
CA ALA A 636 17.16 -12.46 -8.06
C ALA A 636 16.61 -11.33 -7.19
N PHE A 637 15.69 -11.63 -6.28
CA PHE A 637 15.16 -10.65 -5.32
C PHE A 637 16.27 -9.96 -4.52
N GLN A 638 17.20 -10.73 -3.96
CA GLN A 638 18.32 -10.19 -3.17
C GLN A 638 19.20 -9.23 -3.99
N LYS A 639 19.53 -9.59 -5.23
CA LYS A 639 20.39 -8.80 -6.10
C LYS A 639 19.70 -7.51 -6.57
N SER A 640 18.44 -7.61 -6.98
CA SER A 640 17.63 -6.47 -7.42
C SER A 640 17.43 -5.47 -6.28
N MET A 641 17.10 -5.95 -5.07
CA MET A 641 16.98 -5.10 -3.88
C MET A 641 18.32 -4.44 -3.50
N LYS A 642 19.43 -5.18 -3.54
CA LYS A 642 20.76 -4.61 -3.24
C LYS A 642 21.10 -3.46 -4.18
N GLN A 643 20.78 -3.56 -5.47
CA GLN A 643 21.07 -2.48 -6.43
C GLN A 643 20.18 -1.25 -6.27
N LEU A 644 18.89 -1.42 -5.95
CA LEU A 644 18.03 -0.30 -5.61
C LEU A 644 18.56 0.46 -4.39
N ASN A 645 18.96 -0.29 -3.35
CA ASN A 645 19.56 0.28 -2.15
C ASN A 645 20.85 1.06 -2.45
N ILE A 646 21.72 0.54 -3.33
CA ILE A 646 22.96 1.23 -3.75
C ILE A 646 22.65 2.56 -4.44
N LYS A 647 21.55 2.65 -5.19
CA LYS A 647 21.14 3.88 -5.88
C LYS A 647 20.35 4.86 -5.00
N GLY A 648 20.22 4.57 -3.70
CA GLY A 648 19.49 5.44 -2.76
C GLY A 648 17.97 5.32 -2.83
N TYR A 649 17.44 4.36 -3.57
CA TYR A 649 16.01 4.09 -3.67
C TYR A 649 15.53 3.29 -2.45
N ASN A 650 14.85 3.94 -1.50
CA ASN A 650 14.43 3.39 -0.20
C ASN A 650 12.94 2.96 -0.13
N SER A 651 12.37 2.57 -1.25
CA SER A 651 10.93 2.42 -1.44
C SER A 651 10.39 1.04 -1.05
N TYR A 652 9.16 1.03 -0.51
CA TYR A 652 8.36 -0.18 -0.27
C TYR A 652 7.81 -0.66 -1.62
N TYR A 653 8.02 -1.94 -1.95
CA TYR A 653 7.50 -2.53 -3.19
C TYR A 653 6.46 -3.58 -2.84
N SER A 654 5.45 -3.70 -3.69
CA SER A 654 4.53 -4.82 -3.69
C SER A 654 4.75 -5.51 -5.03
N CYS A 655 5.08 -6.80 -5.08
CA CYS A 655 5.23 -7.48 -6.36
C CYS A 655 4.97 -8.97 -6.27
N SER A 656 4.44 -9.50 -7.36
CA SER A 656 4.22 -10.91 -7.60
C SER A 656 4.89 -11.29 -8.91
N PHE A 657 5.81 -12.25 -8.87
CA PHE A 657 6.45 -12.80 -10.05
C PHE A 657 6.16 -14.29 -10.14
N ALA A 658 6.02 -14.82 -11.34
CA ALA A 658 5.86 -16.24 -11.59
C ALA A 658 6.66 -16.68 -12.82
N ALA A 659 7.26 -17.86 -12.77
CA ALA A 659 7.86 -18.52 -13.93
C ALA A 659 7.29 -19.93 -14.06
N ILE A 660 7.06 -20.36 -15.30
CA ILE A 660 6.59 -21.72 -15.60
C ILE A 660 7.75 -22.50 -16.24
N GLN A 661 8.20 -23.56 -15.56
CA GLN A 661 9.27 -24.44 -16.05
C GLN A 661 9.05 -25.87 -15.58
N ASN A 662 9.18 -26.85 -16.48
CA ASN A 662 9.13 -28.29 -16.18
C ASN A 662 7.91 -28.70 -15.33
N ASN A 663 6.70 -28.30 -15.76
CA ASN A 663 5.44 -28.58 -15.07
C ASN A 663 5.41 -28.07 -13.63
N LYS A 664 6.10 -26.96 -13.36
CA LYS A 664 6.06 -26.25 -12.09
C LYS A 664 5.90 -24.75 -12.33
N ILE A 665 5.06 -24.13 -11.51
CA ILE A 665 4.97 -22.68 -11.35
C ILE A 665 5.83 -22.32 -10.15
N ILE A 666 6.79 -21.43 -10.33
CA ILE A 666 7.57 -20.86 -9.23
C ILE A 666 7.15 -19.41 -9.08
N CYS A 667 6.58 -19.09 -7.92
CA CYS A 667 6.13 -17.76 -7.58
C CYS A 667 7.08 -17.12 -6.57
N GLY A 668 7.38 -15.85 -6.76
CA GLY A 668 8.08 -15.01 -5.79
C GLY A 668 7.24 -13.79 -5.47
N LEU A 669 6.84 -13.66 -4.21
CA LEU A 669 5.94 -12.63 -3.71
C LEU A 669 6.67 -11.76 -2.70
N MET A 670 6.39 -10.46 -2.72
CA MET A 670 6.99 -9.49 -1.81
C MET A 670 6.01 -8.34 -1.61
N GLY A 671 5.64 -8.02 -0.36
CA GLY A 671 4.64 -6.98 -0.08
C GLY A 671 3.20 -7.50 -0.12
N GLY A 672 2.28 -6.71 -0.69
CA GLY A 672 0.82 -6.99 -0.70
C GLY A 672 0.27 -7.57 -2.00
N ALA A 673 1.08 -7.73 -3.04
CA ALA A 673 0.69 -8.35 -4.30
C ALA A 673 0.56 -9.87 -4.12
N SER A 674 -0.39 -10.46 -4.84
CA SER A 674 -0.82 -11.84 -4.62
C SER A 674 -0.80 -12.66 -5.90
N ALA A 675 -0.78 -13.99 -5.75
CA ALA A 675 -0.85 -14.93 -6.85
C ALA A 675 -1.83 -16.08 -6.55
N PHE A 676 -2.56 -16.51 -7.58
CA PHE A 676 -3.56 -17.57 -7.51
C PHE A 676 -3.39 -18.55 -8.68
N ILE A 677 -3.80 -19.80 -8.49
CA ILE A 677 -4.08 -20.73 -9.58
C ILE A 677 -5.53 -21.20 -9.50
N SER A 678 -6.16 -21.43 -10.64
CA SER A 678 -7.53 -21.94 -10.70
C SER A 678 -7.65 -23.27 -11.43
N THR A 679 -8.62 -24.07 -11.02
CA THR A 679 -9.19 -25.18 -11.79
C THR A 679 -10.55 -24.74 -12.37
N LYS A 680 -11.34 -25.68 -12.90
CA LYS A 680 -12.74 -25.39 -13.28
C LYS A 680 -13.64 -25.06 -12.08
N THR A 681 -13.32 -25.56 -10.89
CA THR A 681 -14.22 -25.50 -9.72
C THR A 681 -13.61 -24.82 -8.50
N GLU A 682 -12.29 -24.63 -8.46
CA GLU A 682 -11.58 -24.10 -7.30
C GLU A 682 -10.56 -23.03 -7.68
N LEU A 683 -10.34 -22.10 -6.75
CA LEU A 683 -9.26 -21.11 -6.80
C LEU A 683 -8.37 -21.37 -5.59
N PHE A 684 -7.06 -21.47 -5.81
CA PHE A 684 -6.07 -21.67 -4.77
C PHE A 684 -5.21 -20.42 -4.64
N HIS A 685 -5.12 -19.90 -3.43
CA HIS A 685 -4.20 -18.82 -3.11
C HIS A 685 -2.78 -19.37 -2.97
N LEU A 686 -1.86 -18.90 -3.79
CA LEU A 686 -0.49 -19.39 -3.78
C LEU A 686 0.35 -18.79 -2.65
N GLY A 687 -0.09 -17.67 -2.08
CA GLY A 687 0.60 -16.91 -1.02
C GLY A 687 0.40 -15.41 -1.21
N GLY A 688 0.73 -14.61 -0.19
CA GLY A 688 0.53 -13.16 -0.18
C GLY A 688 -0.81 -12.74 0.43
N TYR A 689 -0.90 -12.68 1.76
CA TYR A 689 -1.86 -11.78 2.44
C TYR A 689 -1.44 -11.62 3.90
N LYS A 690 -0.96 -10.43 4.26
CA LYS A 690 -1.10 -9.88 5.61
C LYS A 690 -1.69 -8.49 5.38
N PRO A 691 -2.93 -8.21 5.81
CA PRO A 691 -3.54 -6.91 5.56
C PRO A 691 -2.61 -5.83 6.11
N PHE A 692 -2.21 -4.92 5.24
CA PHE A 692 -1.50 -3.72 5.65
C PHE A 692 -2.56 -2.61 5.69
N THR A 693 -3.20 -2.43 6.83
CA THR A 693 -3.98 -1.21 7.07
C THR A 693 -2.99 -0.05 7.16
N MET A 694 -2.97 0.81 6.14
CA MET A 694 -2.30 2.10 6.23
C MET A 694 -2.93 2.88 7.38
N PHE A 695 -2.14 3.14 8.41
CA PHE A 695 -2.38 4.31 9.23
C PHE A 695 -1.63 5.47 8.57
N ALA A 696 -2.37 6.47 8.11
CA ALA A 696 -1.87 7.83 8.03
C ALA A 696 -1.77 8.38 9.46
N THR A 697 -0.91 7.81 10.30
CA THR A 697 -0.50 8.49 11.53
C THR A 697 0.64 9.42 11.16
N LYS A 698 0.38 10.72 11.22
CA LYS A 698 1.33 11.83 10.99
C LYS A 698 2.59 11.78 11.89
N HIS A 699 2.80 10.72 12.68
CA HIS A 699 3.77 10.64 13.78
C HIS A 699 4.48 9.27 13.93
N SER A 700 4.26 8.29 13.05
CA SER A 700 4.94 6.98 13.18
C SER A 700 6.24 6.93 12.37
N ILE A 701 7.22 7.76 12.75
CA ILE A 701 8.60 7.58 12.30
C ILE A 701 9.16 6.39 13.09
N TYR A 702 9.26 5.24 12.43
CA TYR A 702 9.80 4.01 13.01
C TYR A 702 11.29 4.17 13.33
N GLY A 703 11.69 3.86 14.57
CA GLY A 703 13.09 3.65 14.92
C GLY A 703 13.95 4.90 15.14
N HIS A 704 13.36 6.08 15.36
CA HIS A 704 14.13 7.25 15.79
C HIS A 704 13.53 7.85 17.08
N LEU A 705 14.33 7.90 18.15
CA LEU A 705 14.01 8.62 19.39
C LEU A 705 14.11 10.16 19.23
N TYR A 706 14.50 10.63 18.04
CA TYR A 706 14.71 12.03 17.67
C TYR A 706 13.51 12.60 16.89
N ASP A 707 13.05 13.78 17.29
CA ASP A 707 12.20 14.63 16.46
C ASP A 707 13.14 15.40 15.49
N GLU A 708 13.16 15.05 14.20
CA GLU A 708 13.86 15.89 13.20
C GLU A 708 13.01 17.14 12.91
N PRO A 709 13.56 18.37 13.00
CA PRO A 709 12.74 19.58 12.91
C PRO A 709 12.21 19.94 11.51
N ASN A 710 12.62 19.28 10.43
CA ASN A 710 12.18 19.66 9.08
C ASN A 710 12.42 18.51 8.09
N LYS A 711 11.43 17.63 7.95
CA LYS A 711 11.11 16.87 6.71
C LYS A 711 9.88 16.00 6.98
N SER A 712 8.72 16.50 6.59
CA SER A 712 7.56 15.68 6.28
C SER A 712 7.80 14.97 4.95
N GLU A 713 8.68 13.99 4.95
CA GLU A 713 8.78 12.99 3.88
C GLU A 713 8.60 11.63 4.56
N PHE A 714 7.59 10.89 4.13
CA PHE A 714 7.34 9.53 4.58
C PHE A 714 8.50 8.63 4.15
N TYR A 715 9.51 8.49 5.00
CA TYR A 715 10.49 7.42 4.86
C TYR A 715 9.94 6.18 5.58
N VAL A 716 9.35 5.27 4.82
CA VAL A 716 9.16 3.89 5.26
C VAL A 716 10.56 3.26 5.36
N HIS A 717 11.24 3.47 6.48
CA HIS A 717 12.57 2.92 6.68
C HIS A 717 12.50 1.42 6.94
N LYS A 718 13.09 0.65 6.02
CA LYS A 718 13.54 -0.75 6.17
C LYS A 718 12.62 -1.67 6.98
N THR A 719 11.38 -1.85 6.54
CA THR A 719 10.81 -3.20 6.66
C THR A 719 11.51 -4.06 5.62
N THR A 720 12.37 -5.00 6.04
CA THR A 720 12.81 -6.05 5.13
C THR A 720 11.58 -6.91 4.88
N GLN A 721 10.84 -6.60 3.80
CA GLN A 721 9.82 -7.52 3.33
C GLN A 721 10.53 -8.82 2.97
N LYS A 722 10.24 -9.86 3.75
CA LYS A 722 10.77 -11.18 3.47
C LYS A 722 10.04 -11.68 2.22
N GLN A 723 10.78 -11.89 1.13
CA GLN A 723 10.22 -12.49 -0.05
C GLN A 723 9.75 -13.91 0.25
N GLU A 724 8.54 -14.23 -0.17
CA GLU A 724 7.97 -15.56 -0.10
C GLU A 724 8.18 -16.23 -1.46
N ILE A 725 8.82 -17.41 -1.49
CA ILE A 725 9.11 -18.10 -2.74
C ILE A 725 8.51 -19.50 -2.69
N LEU A 726 7.55 -19.70 -3.55
CA LEU A 726 6.64 -20.82 -3.54
C LEU A 726 6.80 -21.57 -4.85
N ALA A 727 6.54 -22.87 -4.83
CA ALA A 727 6.56 -23.68 -6.03
C ALA A 727 5.38 -24.64 -6.01
N TYR A 728 4.66 -24.68 -7.11
CA TYR A 728 3.45 -25.44 -7.31
C TYR A 728 3.63 -26.34 -8.52
N LYS A 729 3.14 -27.57 -8.45
CA LYS A 729 3.15 -28.49 -9.60
C LYS A 729 1.98 -28.13 -10.51
N VAL A 730 2.23 -28.10 -11.81
CA VAL A 730 1.18 -27.96 -12.83
C VAL A 730 0.64 -29.35 -13.12
N ASP A 731 -0.68 -29.47 -13.10
CA ASP A 731 -1.42 -30.63 -13.57
C ASP A 731 -2.49 -30.19 -14.57
N ASP A 732 -3.08 -31.16 -15.26
CA ASP A 732 -4.06 -30.94 -16.35
C ASP A 732 -5.38 -30.33 -15.87
N SER A 733 -5.63 -30.25 -14.56
CA SER A 733 -6.84 -29.65 -14.01
C SER A 733 -6.74 -28.12 -13.90
N LEU A 734 -5.52 -27.58 -13.92
CA LEU A 734 -5.27 -26.14 -13.81
C LEU A 734 -5.59 -25.41 -15.11
N ARG A 735 -6.23 -24.25 -14.98
CA ARG A 735 -6.65 -23.40 -16.11
C ARG A 735 -5.85 -22.12 -16.17
N PHE A 736 -5.83 -21.36 -15.07
CA PHE A 736 -5.27 -20.02 -15.04
C PHE A 736 -4.25 -19.86 -13.91
N LEU A 737 -3.20 -19.10 -14.18
CA LEU A 737 -2.37 -18.45 -13.18
C LEU A 737 -2.74 -16.97 -13.16
N ILE A 738 -3.08 -16.45 -11.99
CA ILE A 738 -3.54 -15.08 -11.81
C ILE A 738 -2.61 -14.36 -10.87
N LEU A 739 -2.02 -13.25 -11.31
CA LEU A 739 -1.28 -12.32 -10.48
C LEU A 739 -2.11 -11.05 -10.33
N ILE A 740 -2.16 -10.48 -9.13
CA ILE A 740 -2.86 -9.22 -8.88
C ILE A 740 -2.01 -8.27 -8.05
N SER A 741 -2.17 -6.96 -8.27
CA SER A 741 -1.60 -5.92 -7.40
C SER A 741 -2.25 -5.93 -6.02
N ARG A 742 -1.61 -5.24 -5.07
CA ARG A 742 -2.17 -5.08 -3.72
C ARG A 742 -3.49 -4.32 -3.75
N ALA A 743 -3.64 -3.33 -4.63
CA ALA A 743 -4.87 -2.57 -4.79
C ALA A 743 -6.10 -3.49 -4.95
N VAL A 744 -5.97 -4.54 -5.77
CA VAL A 744 -7.04 -5.54 -5.96
C VAL A 744 -7.32 -6.31 -4.67
N VAL A 745 -6.28 -6.68 -3.94
CA VAL A 745 -6.37 -7.44 -2.68
C VAL A 745 -6.93 -6.59 -1.53
N ASP A 746 -6.60 -5.31 -1.50
CA ASP A 746 -7.11 -4.34 -0.54
C ASP A 746 -8.58 -4.00 -0.84
N THR A 747 -9.00 -4.20 -2.09
CA THR A 747 -10.34 -3.86 -2.57
C THR A 747 -11.30 -5.05 -2.57
N LEU A 748 -10.86 -6.23 -3.02
CA LEU A 748 -11.67 -7.44 -3.18
C LEU A 748 -11.24 -8.53 -2.20
N SER A 749 -12.23 -9.20 -1.62
CA SER A 749 -12.04 -10.42 -0.84
C SER A 749 -11.66 -11.62 -1.72
N PHE A 750 -11.11 -12.65 -1.09
CA PHE A 750 -10.75 -13.90 -1.78
C PHE A 750 -11.95 -14.57 -2.48
N ASP A 751 -13.13 -14.57 -1.85
CA ASP A 751 -14.31 -15.22 -2.40
C ASP A 751 -14.85 -14.51 -3.64
N GLU A 752 -14.64 -13.19 -3.72
CA GLU A 752 -15.01 -12.36 -4.87
C GLU A 752 -14.10 -12.58 -6.06
N ILE A 753 -12.78 -12.60 -5.81
CA ILE A 753 -11.79 -13.00 -6.81
C ILE A 753 -12.11 -14.42 -7.29
N LYS A 754 -12.39 -15.35 -6.37
CA LYS A 754 -12.81 -16.72 -6.70
C LYS A 754 -14.06 -16.74 -7.58
N LYS A 755 -15.09 -15.95 -7.26
CA LYS A 755 -16.30 -15.84 -8.08
C LYS A 755 -15.98 -15.35 -9.49
N CYS A 756 -15.22 -14.25 -9.62
CA CYS A 756 -14.79 -13.68 -10.91
C CYS A 756 -14.03 -14.68 -11.78
N VAL A 757 -13.17 -15.50 -11.16
CA VAL A 757 -12.31 -16.44 -11.88
C VAL A 757 -13.07 -17.71 -12.28
N LEU A 758 -13.91 -18.23 -11.41
CA LEU A 758 -14.65 -19.46 -11.66
C LEU A 758 -15.82 -19.26 -12.63
N SER A 759 -16.41 -18.06 -12.68
CA SER A 759 -17.40 -17.71 -13.71
C SER A 759 -16.78 -17.51 -15.10
N SER A 760 -15.45 -17.40 -15.18
CA SER A 760 -14.77 -17.09 -16.42
C SER A 760 -14.43 -18.32 -17.25
N SER A 761 -14.84 -18.31 -18.52
CA SER A 761 -14.53 -19.32 -19.54
C SER A 761 -13.06 -19.27 -19.98
N ASN A 762 -12.43 -18.10 -19.95
CA ASN A 762 -11.06 -17.85 -20.39
C ASN A 762 -10.27 -16.95 -19.42
N ALA A 763 -8.94 -16.94 -19.54
CA ALA A 763 -8.05 -16.14 -18.68
C ALA A 763 -8.35 -14.64 -18.82
N GLN A 764 -8.72 -14.21 -20.02
CA GLN A 764 -9.07 -12.83 -20.31
C GLN A 764 -10.27 -12.34 -19.48
N MET A 765 -11.37 -13.07 -19.54
CA MET A 765 -12.60 -12.77 -18.80
C MET A 765 -12.37 -12.91 -17.30
N ALA A 766 -11.47 -13.81 -16.85
CA ALA A 766 -11.07 -13.87 -15.44
C ALA A 766 -10.41 -12.55 -15.01
N ALA A 767 -9.46 -12.03 -15.78
CA ALA A 767 -8.80 -10.77 -15.46
C ALA A 767 -9.73 -9.56 -15.61
N SER A 768 -10.56 -9.52 -16.65
CA SER A 768 -11.56 -8.45 -16.86
C SER A 768 -12.62 -8.44 -15.75
N ASN A 769 -13.14 -9.59 -15.31
CA ASN A 769 -14.11 -9.65 -14.21
C ASN A 769 -13.50 -9.18 -12.89
N ILE A 770 -12.28 -9.63 -12.55
CA ILE A 770 -11.57 -9.13 -11.35
C ILE A 770 -11.38 -7.63 -11.43
N MET A 771 -10.94 -7.14 -12.58
CA MET A 771 -10.73 -5.71 -12.82
C MET A 771 -12.04 -4.92 -12.67
N THR A 772 -13.09 -5.29 -13.38
CA THR A 772 -14.40 -4.65 -13.33
C THR A 772 -14.92 -4.60 -11.91
N MET A 773 -14.82 -5.72 -11.20
CA MET A 773 -15.27 -5.80 -9.81
C MET A 773 -14.44 -4.90 -8.88
N ALA A 774 -13.12 -4.86 -9.06
CA ALA A 774 -12.23 -3.99 -8.28
C ALA A 774 -12.44 -2.50 -8.60
N THR A 775 -12.67 -2.14 -9.87
CA THR A 775 -12.99 -0.76 -10.28
C THR A 775 -14.35 -0.34 -9.77
N SER A 776 -15.34 -1.23 -9.83
CA SER A 776 -16.68 -1.03 -9.27
C SER A 776 -16.64 -0.80 -7.77
N ALA A 777 -15.59 -1.23 -7.12
CA ALA A 777 -15.38 -1.01 -5.70
C ALA A 777 -14.66 0.31 -5.38
N MET A 778 -14.50 1.22 -6.35
CA MET A 778 -13.90 2.56 -6.21
C MET A 778 -12.52 2.54 -5.54
N CYS A 779 -11.65 1.61 -5.96
CA CYS A 779 -10.26 1.63 -5.55
C CYS A 779 -9.56 2.92 -6.05
N ASN A 780 -9.03 3.72 -5.12
CA ASN A 780 -8.24 4.91 -5.44
C ASN A 780 -6.79 4.58 -5.87
N ASP A 781 -6.42 3.30 -5.87
CA ASP A 781 -5.09 2.80 -6.23
C ASP A 781 -5.12 2.02 -7.56
N ASN A 782 -3.96 1.85 -8.20
CA ASN A 782 -3.85 1.19 -9.49
C ASN A 782 -4.21 -0.30 -9.40
N ILE A 783 -5.25 -0.70 -10.13
CA ILE A 783 -5.64 -2.10 -10.23
C ILE A 783 -4.90 -2.73 -11.41
N SER A 784 -4.08 -3.72 -11.09
CA SER A 784 -3.38 -4.55 -12.07
C SER A 784 -3.76 -6.00 -11.88
N VAL A 785 -4.20 -6.63 -12.96
CA VAL A 785 -4.53 -8.05 -13.02
C VAL A 785 -3.84 -8.67 -14.22
N LEU A 786 -3.11 -9.76 -13.98
CA LEU A 786 -2.51 -10.57 -15.02
C LEU A 786 -3.08 -11.98 -14.92
N ALA A 787 -3.72 -12.47 -15.96
CA ALA A 787 -4.18 -13.85 -16.06
C ALA A 787 -3.47 -14.57 -17.20
N VAL A 788 -2.91 -15.73 -16.90
CA VAL A 788 -2.07 -16.53 -17.81
C VAL A 788 -2.76 -17.87 -18.00
N TYR A 789 -2.85 -18.35 -19.25
CA TYR A 789 -3.27 -19.73 -19.50
C TYR A 789 -2.18 -20.70 -19.07
N LEU A 790 -2.59 -21.70 -18.28
CA LEU A 790 -1.77 -22.86 -18.01
C LEU A 790 -2.11 -23.90 -19.07
N PRO A 791 -1.16 -24.32 -19.93
CA PRO A 791 -1.44 -25.31 -20.96
C PRO A 791 -1.76 -26.67 -20.32
N PRO A 792 -2.55 -27.55 -20.99
CA PRO A 792 -2.54 -28.96 -20.65
C PRO A 792 -1.12 -29.50 -20.82
N LEU A 793 -0.70 -30.43 -19.96
CA LEU A 793 0.62 -31.04 -20.00
C LEU A 793 0.83 -31.63 -21.40
N VAL A 794 1.73 -31.04 -22.18
CA VAL A 794 2.29 -31.75 -23.34
C VAL A 794 3.22 -32.79 -22.74
N ILE A 795 2.73 -34.04 -22.71
CA ILE A 795 3.50 -35.23 -22.28
C ILE A 795 4.71 -35.42 -23.19
#